data_AF-A0A7C5H884-F1
#
_entry.id   AF-A0A7C5H884-F1
#
_cell.length_a   1.000
_cell.length_b   1.000
_cell.length_c   1.000
_cell.angle_alpha   90.00
_cell.angle_beta   90.00
_cell.angle_gamma   90.00
#
_symmetry.space_group_name_H-M   'P 1'
#
loop_
_entity.id
_entity.type
_entity.pdbx_description
1 polymer ?
#
loop_
_entity_poly.entity_id
_entity_poly.type
_entity_poly.pdbx_seq_one_letter_code
_entity_poly.pdbx_strand_id
1 'polypeptide(L)'
;MKNQYKSYQESLDFLSMIEKQYPDLIEVIKIGTTYEERDIVLVKISQDVARADEKPAMLYTGSIHAREWIGNELALKFIEYVTQNQHVDPQLEKSLEEATIYMVPCLNPDGFEYSRKHYSFWRKNRRPNGDGTVGVDLNRNFSIGWTKNSNTGSNIYGGASPFSEAETQAIKAFVDSHDNITIAFDYHSQGNVFFPAHRFKHEAEIDGTDLNALCANMNDEISKVTGRRYGIHRGKPPAQLISGSGREYYYSRGIIATVVEVGTKNIPDYMKVMSSSIHENIPALKYAFSEVINYASLSPHRVDNFTIDAVGATSVKLVWDYEARDVISFEIYRSTKDKDACNDRTRIAIVGTNSYVDRDLVSSTNYIYTIRAINKKSGYKSPFAPIVKVRTGLEDDEFFKLVFAEKSETGYVGQYTQEQNRSHFGLNSLFVGINKSKGICDAVLTFDISTLPDDALIKEARLYLYPMNRVGAKIEKFGEWNLSLMKPGRFNEITDVKAIDSAKTKGTIGRAIKSHNLTQGIWNFWEFSNHECALLQEELENKKAHFRIDGPKYLPDGEDSQMMQFDIGYGKFGGGIHYRPMLDIKYTIPAKKLKISAAMLATISRDKLEEGVLKSGFDKNGDKVYGYLDFDLKEVPDYATNVITHCALKIRNKNSFKKKRDVRYYIELVELNDSGSYDDIKNREKIEYIGYEVSENDLNTK
;
A
#
# COMPACT_ATOMS: atom_id res chain seq x y z
N MET A 1 9.77 36.57 -1.94
CA MET A 1 9.81 35.10 -2.05
C MET A 1 11.22 34.55 -2.18
N LYS A 2 12.04 34.92 -3.20
CA LYS A 2 13.38 34.33 -3.39
C LYS A 2 14.41 34.63 -2.28
N ASN A 3 14.33 35.78 -1.62
CA ASN A 3 15.28 36.17 -0.56
C ASN A 3 15.19 35.34 0.72
N GLN A 4 14.17 34.47 0.85
CA GLN A 4 14.04 33.54 1.98
C GLN A 4 14.84 32.25 1.77
N TYR A 5 15.31 32.00 0.54
CA TYR A 5 16.14 30.84 0.19
C TYR A 5 17.61 31.22 0.20
N LYS A 6 18.44 30.35 0.77
CA LYS A 6 19.89 30.54 0.89
C LYS A 6 20.57 30.53 -0.49
N SER A 7 21.35 31.57 -0.71
CA SER A 7 22.75 31.53 -1.15
C SER A 7 23.39 30.17 -1.40
N TYR A 8 24.01 29.86 -2.55
CA TYR A 8 25.08 28.87 -2.50
C TYR A 8 26.22 29.35 -1.60
N GLN A 9 26.59 30.64 -1.69
CA GLN A 9 27.57 31.23 -0.78
C GLN A 9 27.10 31.19 0.68
N GLU A 10 25.85 31.58 0.97
CA GLU A 10 25.31 31.49 2.34
C GLU A 10 25.21 30.04 2.85
N SER A 11 25.14 29.06 1.94
CA SER A 11 25.21 27.64 2.28
C SER A 11 26.64 27.27 2.70
N LEU A 12 27.65 27.66 1.91
CA LEU A 12 29.07 27.45 2.25
C LEU A 12 29.46 28.13 3.56
N ASP A 13 29.01 29.37 3.78
CA ASP A 13 29.27 30.12 5.00
C ASP A 13 28.67 29.42 6.23
N PHE A 14 27.45 28.89 6.10
CA PHE A 14 26.82 28.08 7.14
C PHE A 14 27.57 26.78 7.42
N LEU A 15 27.99 26.06 6.38
CA LEU A 15 28.75 24.81 6.53
C LEU A 15 30.10 25.05 7.20
N SER A 16 30.84 26.09 6.79
CA SER A 16 32.10 26.47 7.44
C SER A 16 31.89 26.87 8.91
N MET A 17 30.76 27.51 9.24
CA MET A 17 30.45 27.89 10.60
C MET A 17 30.17 26.64 11.46
N ILE A 18 29.37 25.72 10.95
CA ILE A 18 28.99 24.49 11.65
C ILE A 18 30.18 23.55 11.85
N GLU A 19 31.03 23.35 10.85
CA GLU A 19 32.27 22.56 10.98
C GLU A 19 33.16 23.10 12.10
N LYS A 20 33.34 24.42 12.19
CA LYS A 20 34.12 25.05 13.27
C LYS A 20 33.49 24.88 14.66
N GLN A 21 32.17 24.79 14.73
CA GLN A 21 31.44 24.60 15.99
C GLN A 21 31.44 23.14 16.46
N TYR A 22 31.46 22.19 15.51
CA TYR A 22 31.37 20.75 15.79
C TYR A 22 32.47 19.95 15.06
N PRO A 23 33.77 20.24 15.31
CA PRO A 23 34.88 19.68 14.53
C PRO A 23 35.06 18.16 14.71
N ASP A 24 34.60 17.59 15.83
CA ASP A 24 34.67 16.15 16.09
C ASP A 24 33.50 15.36 15.46
N LEU A 25 32.47 16.08 14.99
CA LEU A 25 31.25 15.51 14.41
C LEU A 25 31.18 15.73 12.89
N ILE A 26 31.65 16.89 12.41
CA ILE A 26 31.42 17.37 11.05
C ILE A 26 32.75 17.70 10.37
N GLU A 27 32.90 17.22 9.13
CA GLU A 27 33.98 17.57 8.21
C GLU A 27 33.36 18.00 6.87
N VAL A 28 33.80 19.14 6.33
CA VAL A 28 33.36 19.65 5.03
C VAL A 28 34.47 19.42 4.01
N ILE A 29 34.22 18.54 3.05
CA ILE A 29 35.19 18.12 2.04
C ILE A 29 34.78 18.60 0.65
N LYS A 30 35.74 19.15 -0.08
CA LYS A 30 35.60 19.43 -1.51
C LYS A 30 35.74 18.14 -2.30
N ILE A 31 34.70 17.76 -3.04
CA ILE A 31 34.68 16.54 -3.87
C ILE A 31 34.88 16.83 -5.36
N GLY A 32 34.80 18.10 -5.78
CA GLY A 32 35.02 18.51 -7.16
C GLY A 32 34.89 20.01 -7.35
N THR A 33 34.97 20.45 -8.62
CA THR A 33 34.79 21.84 -9.04
C THR A 33 33.93 21.87 -10.30
N THR A 34 32.98 22.80 -10.35
CA THR A 34 32.04 22.97 -11.47
C THR A 34 32.68 23.68 -12.68
N TYR A 35 31.93 23.84 -13.78
CA TYR A 35 32.40 24.57 -14.96
C TYR A 35 32.66 26.05 -14.68
N GLU A 36 31.84 26.71 -13.85
CA GLU A 36 32.03 28.11 -13.46
C GLU A 36 32.93 28.26 -12.21
N GLU A 37 33.80 27.27 -11.94
CA GLU A 37 34.83 27.29 -10.89
C GLU A 37 34.27 27.40 -9.45
N ARG A 38 33.09 26.80 -9.19
CA ARG A 38 32.56 26.65 -7.83
C ARG A 38 32.94 25.29 -7.26
N ASP A 39 33.33 25.27 -6.00
CA ASP A 39 33.56 24.01 -5.30
C ASP A 39 32.25 23.24 -5.15
N ILE A 40 32.34 21.92 -5.31
CA ILE A 40 31.28 20.98 -4.97
C ILE A 40 31.66 20.38 -3.63
N VAL A 41 30.86 20.66 -2.60
CA VAL A 41 31.15 20.25 -1.22
C VAL A 41 30.26 19.10 -0.77
N LEU A 42 30.85 18.23 0.04
CA LEU A 42 30.19 17.16 0.77
C LEU A 42 30.42 17.38 2.27
N VAL A 43 29.39 17.17 3.06
CA VAL A 43 29.42 17.24 4.52
C VAL A 43 29.40 15.82 5.04
N LYS A 44 30.46 15.43 5.74
CA LYS A 44 30.60 14.16 6.44
C LYS A 44 30.19 14.38 7.89
N ILE A 45 29.28 13.56 8.41
CA ILE A 45 28.73 13.66 9.77
C ILE A 45 28.76 12.29 10.42
N SER A 46 29.51 12.14 11.52
CA SER A 46 29.51 10.92 12.33
C SER A 46 30.06 11.22 13.72
N GLN A 47 29.67 10.44 14.72
CA GLN A 47 30.37 10.48 16.01
C GLN A 47 31.81 9.98 15.80
N ASP A 48 32.82 10.79 16.11
CA ASP A 48 34.22 10.55 15.69
C ASP A 48 34.36 10.57 14.16
N VAL A 49 34.25 11.78 13.59
CA VAL A 49 34.25 12.03 12.14
C VAL A 49 35.52 11.52 11.43
N ALA A 50 36.63 11.40 12.15
CA ALA A 50 37.89 10.85 11.61
C ALA A 50 37.77 9.36 11.22
N ARG A 51 36.85 8.62 11.84
CA ARG A 51 36.57 7.20 11.55
C ARG A 51 35.27 6.97 10.79
N ALA A 52 34.67 8.03 10.26
CA ALA A 52 33.36 7.94 9.62
C ALA A 52 33.34 6.96 8.43
N ASP A 53 34.46 6.85 7.69
CA ASP A 53 34.56 6.00 6.50
C ASP A 53 34.67 4.50 6.83
N GLU A 54 34.88 4.15 8.11
CA GLU A 54 34.85 2.77 8.60
C GLU A 54 33.43 2.28 8.95
N LYS A 55 32.48 3.22 9.10
CA LYS A 55 31.09 2.93 9.48
C LYS A 55 30.20 2.84 8.24
N PRO A 56 29.12 2.05 8.26
CA PRO A 56 28.14 2.10 7.17
C PRO A 56 27.53 3.50 7.04
N ALA A 57 27.18 3.90 5.82
CA ALA A 57 26.83 5.27 5.53
C ALA A 57 25.54 5.44 4.72
N MET A 58 24.87 6.58 4.96
CA MET A 58 23.81 7.12 4.12
C MET A 58 24.36 8.25 3.25
N LEU A 59 24.11 8.19 1.94
CA LEU A 59 24.38 9.28 1.00
C LEU A 59 23.11 10.10 0.75
N TYR A 60 23.23 11.42 0.82
CA TYR A 60 22.22 12.38 0.40
C TYR A 60 22.77 13.26 -0.72
N THR A 61 22.05 13.36 -1.84
CA THR A 61 22.34 14.31 -2.91
C THR A 61 21.17 15.27 -3.08
N GLY A 62 21.43 16.57 -2.96
CA GLY A 62 20.44 17.62 -3.17
C GLY A 62 20.73 18.46 -4.41
N SER A 63 19.66 19.06 -4.97
CA SER A 63 19.73 20.09 -6.01
C SER A 63 20.60 19.74 -7.22
N ILE A 64 20.57 18.47 -7.68
CA ILE A 64 21.19 18.08 -8.95
C ILE A 64 20.52 18.80 -10.13
N HIS A 65 19.21 19.06 -10.04
CA HIS A 65 18.53 20.04 -10.90
C HIS A 65 18.49 21.40 -10.23
N ALA A 66 18.93 22.41 -10.98
CA ALA A 66 19.09 23.78 -10.53
C ALA A 66 17.86 24.43 -9.85
N ARG A 67 16.67 24.25 -10.42
CA ARG A 67 15.41 24.86 -9.96
C ARG A 67 14.76 24.20 -8.75
N GLU A 68 15.30 23.08 -8.26
CA GLU A 68 14.66 22.23 -7.25
C GLU A 68 15.28 22.53 -5.87
N TRP A 69 15.04 23.76 -5.38
CA TRP A 69 15.79 24.36 -4.25
C TRP A 69 15.62 23.63 -2.92
N ILE A 70 14.58 22.80 -2.79
CA ILE A 70 14.34 21.97 -1.61
C ILE A 70 15.54 21.08 -1.26
N GLY A 71 16.27 20.56 -2.25
CA GLY A 71 17.40 19.66 -1.98
C GLY A 71 18.50 20.33 -1.16
N ASN A 72 18.82 21.60 -1.46
CA ASN A 72 19.81 22.36 -0.71
C ASN A 72 19.27 22.77 0.66
N GLU A 73 18.06 23.32 0.71
CA GLU A 73 17.45 23.79 1.98
C GLU A 73 17.27 22.64 2.99
N LEU A 74 16.77 21.49 2.53
CA LEU A 74 16.55 20.33 3.39
C LEU A 74 17.87 19.79 3.95
N ALA A 75 18.92 19.70 3.13
CA ALA A 75 20.23 19.28 3.59
C ALA A 75 20.76 20.17 4.72
N LEU A 76 20.76 21.49 4.52
CA LEU A 76 21.25 22.44 5.53
C LEU A 76 20.42 22.38 6.81
N LYS A 77 19.10 22.22 6.69
CA LYS A 77 18.19 22.11 7.84
C LYS A 77 18.33 20.78 8.57
N PHE A 78 18.65 19.70 7.87
CA PHE A 78 18.93 18.42 8.50
C PHE A 78 20.28 18.44 9.23
N ILE A 79 21.31 19.06 8.66
CA ILE A 79 22.61 19.29 9.35
C ILE A 79 22.39 20.10 10.63
N GLU A 80 21.64 21.20 10.55
CA GLU A 80 21.27 22.01 11.72
C GLU A 80 20.53 21.16 12.77
N TYR A 81 19.53 20.37 12.35
CA TYR A 81 18.80 19.48 13.24
C TYR A 81 19.72 18.46 13.93
N VAL A 82 20.64 17.82 13.20
CA VAL A 82 21.57 16.85 13.76
C VAL A 82 22.44 17.48 14.85
N THR A 83 23.07 18.62 14.56
CA THR A 83 23.95 19.31 15.52
C THR A 83 23.22 19.73 16.81
N GLN A 84 21.95 20.12 16.69
CA GLN A 84 21.12 20.56 17.82
C GLN A 84 20.57 19.41 18.67
N ASN A 85 20.45 18.20 18.10
CA ASN A 85 19.71 17.10 18.74
C ASN A 85 20.55 15.84 18.99
N GLN A 86 21.83 15.81 18.59
CA GLN A 86 22.72 14.64 18.71
C GLN A 86 22.82 14.03 20.12
N HIS A 87 22.60 14.81 21.19
CA HIS A 87 22.61 14.34 22.59
C HIS A 87 21.24 14.45 23.28
N VAL A 88 20.19 14.71 22.50
CA VAL A 88 18.82 14.88 22.99
C VAL A 88 17.92 13.76 22.49
N ASP A 89 18.11 13.31 21.25
CA ASP A 89 17.34 12.24 20.63
C ASP A 89 18.14 10.92 20.68
N PRO A 90 17.75 9.93 21.51
CA PRO A 90 18.50 8.69 21.68
C PRO A 90 18.63 7.85 20.40
N GLN A 91 17.66 7.96 19.48
CA GLN A 91 17.74 7.25 18.21
C GLN A 91 18.80 7.88 17.31
N LEU A 92 18.84 9.22 17.26
CA LEU A 92 19.84 9.94 16.49
C LEU A 92 21.25 9.72 17.07
N GLU A 93 21.40 9.82 18.39
CA GLU A 93 22.67 9.59 19.09
C GLU A 93 23.23 8.21 18.74
N LYS A 94 22.43 7.15 18.95
CA LYS A 94 22.81 5.79 18.58
C LYS A 94 23.16 5.66 17.10
N SER A 95 22.39 6.30 16.21
CA SER A 95 22.65 6.23 14.77
C SER A 95 23.98 6.91 14.39
N LEU A 96 24.36 8.02 15.05
CA LEU A 96 25.65 8.69 14.84
C LEU A 96 26.83 7.87 15.37
N GLU A 97 26.63 7.11 16.44
CA GLU A 97 27.62 6.15 16.95
C GLU A 97 27.88 5.03 15.94
N GLU A 98 26.82 4.49 15.33
CA GLU A 98 26.88 3.28 14.49
C GLU A 98 27.07 3.56 12.98
N ALA A 99 26.79 4.77 12.50
CA ALA A 99 26.74 5.09 11.09
C ALA A 99 27.25 6.51 10.75
N THR A 100 27.39 6.75 9.45
CA THR A 100 27.85 8.03 8.87
C THR A 100 26.82 8.62 7.92
N ILE A 101 26.72 9.95 7.89
CA ILE A 101 25.98 10.68 6.87
C ILE A 101 27.00 11.34 5.93
N TYR A 102 26.90 11.04 4.64
CA TYR A 102 27.51 11.81 3.58
C TYR A 102 26.45 12.65 2.89
N MET A 103 26.58 13.97 2.95
CA MET A 103 25.56 14.86 2.45
C MET A 103 26.14 15.87 1.47
N VAL A 104 25.70 15.83 0.22
CA VAL A 104 25.98 16.83 -0.82
C VAL A 104 24.76 17.75 -0.93
N PRO A 105 24.75 18.95 -0.32
CA PRO A 105 23.57 19.82 -0.31
C PRO A 105 23.16 20.30 -1.70
N CYS A 106 24.15 20.60 -2.54
CA CYS A 106 23.93 21.05 -3.92
C CYS A 106 24.99 20.47 -4.85
N LEU A 107 24.61 19.49 -5.66
CA LEU A 107 25.49 18.88 -6.66
C LEU A 107 25.67 19.78 -7.90
N ASN A 108 24.73 20.70 -8.16
CA ASN A 108 24.78 21.65 -9.30
C ASN A 108 24.83 23.12 -8.83
N PRO A 109 25.92 23.58 -8.17
CA PRO A 109 26.04 24.96 -7.69
C PRO A 109 25.82 26.04 -8.77
N ASP A 110 26.37 25.84 -9.97
CA ASP A 110 26.28 26.81 -11.06
C ASP A 110 24.85 26.98 -11.54
N GLY A 111 24.18 25.85 -11.81
CA GLY A 111 22.79 25.86 -12.21
C GLY A 111 21.90 26.44 -11.12
N PHE A 112 22.11 26.05 -9.86
CA PHE A 112 21.36 26.55 -8.72
C PHE A 112 21.42 28.07 -8.62
N GLU A 113 22.62 28.66 -8.64
CA GLU A 113 22.79 30.12 -8.59
C GLU A 113 22.19 30.81 -9.83
N TYR A 114 22.33 30.21 -11.00
CA TYR A 114 21.70 30.73 -12.22
C TYR A 114 20.16 30.74 -12.12
N SER A 115 19.57 29.71 -11.51
CA SER A 115 18.12 29.66 -11.30
C SER A 115 17.62 30.73 -10.31
N ARG A 116 18.44 31.03 -9.29
CA ARG A 116 18.12 32.08 -8.30
C ARG A 116 18.18 33.47 -8.94
N LYS A 117 19.26 33.76 -9.67
CA LYS A 117 19.59 35.10 -10.17
C LYS A 117 19.02 35.45 -11.55
N HIS A 118 18.94 34.49 -12.46
CA HIS A 118 18.66 34.77 -13.88
C HIS A 118 17.37 34.10 -14.38
N TYR A 119 17.25 32.77 -14.26
CA TYR A 119 16.09 32.05 -14.81
C TYR A 119 15.60 30.94 -13.88
N SER A 120 14.53 31.22 -13.14
CA SER A 120 13.97 30.34 -12.09
C SER A 120 13.62 28.92 -12.56
N PHE A 121 13.39 28.71 -13.86
CA PHE A 121 13.05 27.39 -14.40
C PHE A 121 14.25 26.64 -15.00
N TRP A 122 15.46 27.19 -14.85
CA TRP A 122 16.70 26.52 -15.28
C TRP A 122 16.87 25.19 -14.56
N ARG A 123 17.24 24.14 -15.28
CA ARG A 123 17.32 22.76 -14.77
C ARG A 123 18.73 22.18 -14.81
N LYS A 124 19.42 22.39 -15.93
CA LYS A 124 20.70 21.78 -16.29
C LYS A 124 21.88 22.39 -15.50
N ASN A 125 23.10 21.87 -15.68
CA ASN A 125 24.31 22.59 -15.29
C ASN A 125 24.57 23.81 -16.23
N ARG A 126 25.76 24.42 -16.14
CA ARG A 126 26.11 25.64 -16.89
C ARG A 126 27.22 25.47 -17.93
N ARG A 127 27.61 24.24 -18.25
CA ARG A 127 28.61 23.94 -19.29
C ARG A 127 28.13 24.42 -20.69
N PRO A 128 28.87 25.28 -21.41
CA PRO A 128 28.63 25.59 -22.81
C PRO A 128 28.86 24.36 -23.70
N ASN A 129 27.95 24.09 -24.64
CA ASN A 129 28.05 22.91 -25.51
C ASN A 129 28.83 23.14 -26.81
N GLY A 130 29.26 24.37 -27.09
CA GLY A 130 29.99 24.76 -28.31
C GLY A 130 29.11 25.13 -29.50
N ASP A 131 27.79 24.91 -29.42
CA ASP A 131 26.79 25.20 -30.46
C ASP A 131 25.83 26.36 -30.08
N GLY A 132 26.19 27.13 -29.05
CA GLY A 132 25.36 28.21 -28.49
C GLY A 132 24.33 27.73 -27.46
N THR A 133 24.10 26.43 -27.32
CA THR A 133 23.30 25.90 -26.21
C THR A 133 24.15 25.74 -24.94
N VAL A 134 23.49 25.75 -23.78
CA VAL A 134 24.16 25.65 -22.48
C VAL A 134 23.50 24.55 -21.66
N GLY A 135 24.34 23.77 -20.98
CA GLY A 135 24.01 22.85 -19.93
C GLY A 135 23.70 21.42 -20.39
N VAL A 136 23.92 20.50 -19.48
CA VAL A 136 23.59 19.07 -19.50
C VAL A 136 22.66 18.75 -18.32
N ASP A 137 21.67 17.91 -18.56
CA ASP A 137 20.86 17.34 -17.48
C ASP A 137 21.70 16.30 -16.75
N LEU A 138 22.19 16.68 -15.55
CA LEU A 138 23.07 15.84 -14.74
C LEU A 138 22.39 14.51 -14.36
N ASN A 139 21.07 14.48 -14.18
CA ASN A 139 20.32 13.24 -13.89
C ASN A 139 19.95 12.46 -15.16
N ARG A 140 20.62 12.74 -16.29
CA ARG A 140 20.67 11.93 -17.52
C ARG A 140 22.11 11.59 -17.92
N ASN A 141 23.09 11.94 -17.09
CA ASN A 141 24.52 11.84 -17.42
C ASN A 141 25.23 10.68 -16.69
N PHE A 142 24.55 9.82 -15.94
CA PHE A 142 25.16 8.62 -15.34
C PHE A 142 25.24 7.47 -16.34
N SER A 143 26.05 6.43 -16.06
CA SER A 143 26.31 5.33 -17.00
C SER A 143 25.13 4.36 -17.22
N ILE A 144 24.30 4.14 -16.19
CA ILE A 144 23.30 3.07 -16.25
C ILE A 144 22.11 3.47 -17.13
N GLY A 145 21.91 2.73 -18.23
CA GLY A 145 20.85 2.99 -19.20
C GLY A 145 21.07 4.26 -20.04
N TRP A 146 22.24 4.90 -19.96
CA TRP A 146 22.52 6.14 -20.70
C TRP A 146 22.24 5.99 -22.19
N THR A 147 21.55 6.98 -22.76
CA THR A 147 21.23 7.01 -24.19
C THR A 147 21.76 8.30 -24.82
N LYS A 148 22.46 8.16 -25.94
CA LYS A 148 22.95 9.31 -26.70
C LYS A 148 21.78 10.15 -27.22
N ASN A 149 21.81 11.45 -26.94
CA ASN A 149 20.87 12.44 -27.45
C ASN A 149 21.66 13.56 -28.13
N SER A 150 21.41 13.85 -29.40
CA SER A 150 22.11 14.91 -30.15
C SER A 150 21.47 16.30 -30.01
N ASN A 151 20.28 16.41 -29.41
CA ASN A 151 19.62 17.68 -29.20
C ASN A 151 20.10 18.32 -27.88
N THR A 152 21.21 19.06 -27.97
CA THR A 152 21.86 19.80 -26.89
C THR A 152 20.97 20.87 -26.24
N GLY A 153 20.00 21.41 -26.99
CA GLY A 153 19.00 22.36 -26.51
C GLY A 153 17.90 21.73 -25.64
N SER A 154 17.79 20.40 -25.62
CA SER A 154 16.80 19.70 -24.80
C SER A 154 17.05 19.88 -23.30
N ASN A 155 15.96 19.96 -22.52
CA ASN A 155 16.01 19.96 -21.05
C ASN A 155 16.45 18.60 -20.46
N ILE A 156 16.47 17.55 -21.27
CA ILE A 156 16.89 16.19 -20.91
C ILE A 156 18.14 15.75 -21.70
N TYR A 157 18.93 16.70 -22.22
CA TYR A 157 20.19 16.39 -22.88
C TYR A 157 21.19 15.80 -21.87
N GLY A 158 21.53 14.53 -22.00
CA GLY A 158 22.38 13.78 -21.05
C GLY A 158 23.88 13.86 -21.30
N GLY A 159 24.35 14.86 -22.06
CA GLY A 159 25.78 15.07 -22.34
C GLY A 159 26.31 14.26 -23.53
N ALA A 160 27.60 14.44 -23.82
CA ALA A 160 28.27 13.81 -24.97
C ALA A 160 28.58 12.32 -24.73
N SER A 161 28.77 11.95 -23.46
CA SER A 161 29.04 10.60 -22.97
C SER A 161 28.53 10.51 -21.52
N PRO A 162 28.33 9.30 -20.97
CA PRO A 162 28.11 9.17 -19.53
C PRO A 162 29.31 9.76 -18.76
N PHE A 163 29.03 10.41 -17.65
CA PHE A 163 29.97 11.12 -16.78
C PHE A 163 30.82 12.14 -17.55
N SER A 164 30.22 12.87 -18.49
CA SER A 164 30.89 13.96 -19.21
C SER A 164 31.02 15.24 -18.39
N GLU A 165 30.21 15.38 -17.34
CA GLU A 165 30.13 16.61 -16.54
C GLU A 165 30.96 16.51 -15.26
N ALA A 166 31.59 17.62 -14.86
CA ALA A 166 32.45 17.65 -13.68
C ALA A 166 31.67 17.28 -12.40
N GLU A 167 30.40 17.69 -12.33
CA GLU A 167 29.53 17.39 -11.19
C GLU A 167 29.25 15.89 -11.05
N THR A 168 28.92 15.21 -12.15
CA THR A 168 28.66 13.76 -12.12
C THR A 168 29.95 12.96 -11.94
N GLN A 169 31.08 13.44 -12.45
CA GLN A 169 32.40 12.83 -12.19
C GLN A 169 32.79 12.93 -10.71
N ALA A 170 32.54 14.06 -10.05
CA ALA A 170 32.82 14.27 -8.63
C ALA A 170 32.08 13.27 -7.74
N ILE A 171 30.75 13.17 -7.90
CA ILE A 171 29.96 12.22 -7.10
C ILE A 171 30.27 10.76 -7.44
N LYS A 172 30.57 10.47 -8.71
CA LYS A 172 31.03 9.13 -9.13
C LYS A 172 32.32 8.73 -8.43
N ALA A 173 33.31 9.62 -8.41
CA ALA A 173 34.60 9.36 -7.78
C ALA A 173 34.45 9.13 -6.27
N PHE A 174 33.59 9.90 -5.61
CA PHE A 174 33.28 9.70 -4.19
C PHE A 174 32.60 8.35 -3.95
N VAL A 175 31.50 8.04 -4.65
CA VAL A 175 30.76 6.78 -4.45
C VAL A 175 31.63 5.55 -4.75
N ASP A 176 32.49 5.62 -5.78
CA ASP A 176 33.35 4.49 -6.15
C ASP A 176 34.49 4.21 -5.18
N SER A 177 34.81 5.15 -4.29
CA SER A 177 35.81 4.96 -3.24
C SER A 177 35.21 4.65 -1.87
N HIS A 178 33.88 4.58 -1.76
CA HIS A 178 33.15 4.43 -0.49
C HIS A 178 32.17 3.26 -0.54
N ASP A 179 32.70 2.04 -0.44
CA ASP A 179 31.91 0.79 -0.40
C ASP A 179 31.06 0.66 0.89
N ASN A 180 31.27 1.54 1.87
CA ASN A 180 30.50 1.60 3.11
C ASN A 180 29.11 2.25 2.95
N ILE A 181 28.79 2.85 1.80
CA ILE A 181 27.46 3.45 1.57
C ILE A 181 26.42 2.34 1.37
N THR A 182 25.43 2.25 2.26
CA THR A 182 24.38 1.22 2.19
C THR A 182 23.03 1.78 1.73
N ILE A 183 22.77 3.07 1.94
CA ILE A 183 21.55 3.77 1.52
C ILE A 183 21.92 5.07 0.78
N ALA A 184 21.24 5.39 -0.32
CA ALA A 184 21.42 6.64 -1.05
C ALA A 184 20.10 7.30 -1.45
N PHE A 185 20.04 8.61 -1.29
CA PHE A 185 18.91 9.45 -1.67
C PHE A 185 19.32 10.51 -2.69
N ASP A 186 18.48 10.69 -3.70
CA ASP A 186 18.56 11.82 -4.63
C ASP A 186 17.29 12.67 -4.48
N TYR A 187 17.42 13.83 -3.84
CA TYR A 187 16.31 14.71 -3.48
C TYR A 187 16.01 15.74 -4.56
N HIS A 188 14.77 15.68 -5.02
CA HIS A 188 14.21 16.43 -6.14
C HIS A 188 12.91 17.14 -5.74
N SER A 189 12.38 17.93 -6.67
CA SER A 189 10.97 18.33 -6.68
C SER A 189 10.46 18.32 -8.11
N GLN A 190 9.21 17.91 -8.37
CA GLN A 190 8.08 17.82 -7.45
C GLN A 190 7.22 16.57 -7.71
N GLY A 191 6.42 16.15 -6.73
CA GLY A 191 5.41 15.12 -6.91
C GLY A 191 4.84 14.50 -5.63
N ASN A 192 5.50 14.68 -4.48
CA ASN A 192 5.33 13.86 -3.28
C ASN A 192 5.43 12.37 -3.65
N VAL A 193 6.58 11.95 -4.15
CA VAL A 193 6.79 10.57 -4.59
C VAL A 193 8.20 10.09 -4.27
N PHE A 194 8.28 8.88 -3.73
CA PHE A 194 9.46 8.05 -3.77
C PHE A 194 9.51 7.26 -5.07
N PHE A 195 10.67 7.32 -5.70
CA PHE A 195 10.99 6.62 -6.93
C PHE A 195 12.13 5.65 -6.65
N PRO A 196 11.86 4.45 -6.10
CA PRO A 196 12.92 3.49 -5.79
C PRO A 196 13.62 2.99 -7.04
N ALA A 197 14.89 2.61 -6.91
CA ALA A 197 15.68 2.12 -8.04
C ALA A 197 15.11 0.85 -8.67
N HIS A 198 15.49 0.61 -9.93
CA HIS A 198 15.12 -0.57 -10.71
C HIS A 198 16.22 -0.94 -11.71
N ARG A 199 16.27 -2.20 -12.16
CA ARG A 199 17.16 -2.71 -13.23
C ARG A 199 16.50 -2.69 -14.61
N PHE A 200 15.56 -1.77 -14.82
CA PHE A 200 14.81 -1.60 -16.07
C PHE A 200 13.90 -2.78 -16.45
N LYS A 201 13.55 -3.64 -15.49
CA LYS A 201 12.57 -4.74 -15.64
C LYS A 201 11.49 -4.62 -14.55
N HIS A 202 10.34 -4.02 -14.88
CA HIS A 202 9.29 -3.72 -13.88
C HIS A 202 8.55 -4.96 -13.35
N GLU A 203 8.41 -6.03 -14.15
CA GLU A 203 7.51 -7.15 -13.84
C GLU A 203 8.18 -8.30 -13.06
N ALA A 204 9.50 -8.24 -12.80
CA ALA A 204 10.28 -9.38 -12.32
C ALA A 204 11.10 -9.14 -11.05
N GLU A 205 11.03 -7.96 -10.42
CA GLU A 205 11.94 -7.63 -9.31
C GLU A 205 11.37 -8.00 -7.94
N ILE A 206 11.69 -9.24 -7.54
CA ILE A 206 11.65 -9.73 -6.15
C ILE A 206 12.47 -8.80 -5.20
N ASP A 207 13.53 -8.17 -5.72
CA ASP A 207 14.49 -7.30 -5.01
C ASP A 207 13.96 -5.89 -4.61
N GLY A 208 12.64 -5.64 -4.71
CA GLY A 208 12.06 -4.33 -4.38
C GLY A 208 11.59 -4.14 -2.94
N THR A 209 11.61 -5.17 -2.11
CA THR A 209 10.98 -5.11 -0.79
C THR A 209 11.65 -4.12 0.14
N ASP A 210 12.99 -4.13 0.27
CA ASP A 210 13.71 -3.21 1.16
C ASP A 210 13.49 -1.76 0.77
N LEU A 211 13.63 -1.48 -0.53
CA LEU A 211 13.39 -0.17 -1.13
C LEU A 211 11.99 0.34 -0.83
N ASN A 212 10.97 -0.49 -1.07
CA ASN A 212 9.58 -0.10 -0.80
C ASN A 212 9.31 0.05 0.70
N ALA A 213 9.87 -0.81 1.55
CA ALA A 213 9.69 -0.76 3.01
C ALA A 213 10.35 0.49 3.61
N LEU A 214 11.58 0.83 3.18
CA LEU A 214 12.26 2.06 3.55
C LEU A 214 11.42 3.29 3.17
N CYS A 215 10.97 3.37 1.91
CA CYS A 215 10.11 4.46 1.47
C CYS A 215 8.76 4.52 2.20
N ALA A 216 8.16 3.36 2.53
CA ALA A 216 6.89 3.28 3.25
C ALA A 216 7.03 3.79 4.69
N ASN A 217 8.12 3.44 5.37
CA ASN A 217 8.40 3.93 6.71
C ASN A 217 8.74 5.43 6.71
N MET A 218 9.54 5.90 5.75
CA MET A 218 9.77 7.34 5.56
C MET A 218 8.47 8.11 5.31
N ASN A 219 7.57 7.55 4.49
CA ASN A 219 6.26 8.14 4.21
C ASN A 219 5.36 8.21 5.46
N ASP A 220 5.43 7.22 6.34
CA ASP A 220 4.72 7.23 7.63
C ASP A 220 5.23 8.35 8.54
N GLU A 221 6.54 8.60 8.59
CA GLU A 221 7.13 9.75 9.30
C GLU A 221 6.69 11.09 8.71
N ILE A 222 6.67 11.23 7.38
CA ILE A 222 6.16 12.43 6.70
C ILE A 222 4.69 12.67 7.07
N SER A 223 3.87 11.62 7.02
CA SER A 223 2.44 11.70 7.32
C SER A 223 2.16 12.10 8.76
N LYS A 224 3.02 11.78 9.73
CA LYS A 224 2.86 12.20 11.13
C LYS A 224 2.98 13.72 11.32
N VAL A 225 3.77 14.39 10.49
CA VAL A 225 4.03 15.83 10.63
C VAL A 225 2.96 16.67 9.93
N THR A 226 2.64 16.36 8.67
CA THR A 226 1.77 17.23 7.84
C THR A 226 0.49 16.54 7.35
N GLY A 227 0.38 15.22 7.55
CA GLY A 227 -0.66 14.40 6.94
C GLY A 227 -0.49 14.17 5.43
N ARG A 228 0.57 14.71 4.81
CA ARG A 228 0.85 14.43 3.39
C ARG A 228 1.26 12.98 3.22
N ARG A 229 0.86 12.41 2.10
CA ARG A 229 1.34 11.10 1.65
C ARG A 229 2.23 11.26 0.44
N TYR A 230 3.20 10.37 0.31
CA TYR A 230 4.08 10.25 -0.82
C TYR A 230 3.79 8.93 -1.54
N GLY A 231 3.68 9.00 -2.87
CA GLY A 231 3.61 7.83 -3.74
C GLY A 231 4.87 6.98 -3.63
N ILE A 232 4.78 5.67 -3.83
CA ILE A 232 5.96 4.80 -3.94
C ILE A 232 5.81 3.99 -5.21
N HIS A 233 6.52 4.36 -6.28
CA HIS A 233 6.45 3.63 -7.55
C HIS A 233 7.73 3.79 -8.38
N ARG A 234 7.99 2.83 -9.27
CA ARG A 234 9.21 2.76 -10.09
C ARG A 234 9.08 3.44 -11.46
N GLY A 235 8.02 4.23 -11.65
CA GLY A 235 7.53 4.65 -12.96
C GLY A 235 6.42 3.73 -13.49
N LYS A 236 5.74 4.15 -14.57
CA LYS A 236 4.68 3.36 -15.23
C LYS A 236 5.28 2.66 -16.46
N PRO A 237 5.13 1.35 -16.68
CA PRO A 237 5.32 0.76 -18.01
C PRO A 237 4.15 1.16 -18.93
N PRO A 238 4.36 1.50 -20.22
CA PRO A 238 5.61 1.64 -20.95
C PRO A 238 6.03 3.11 -21.05
N ALA A 239 6.25 3.79 -19.93
CA ALA A 239 6.99 5.05 -19.97
C ALA A 239 8.41 4.72 -20.42
N GLN A 240 9.00 5.56 -21.27
CA GLN A 240 10.44 5.57 -21.48
C GLN A 240 11.08 5.67 -20.10
N LEU A 241 11.65 4.57 -19.61
CA LEU A 241 12.25 4.53 -18.29
C LEU A 241 13.31 5.61 -18.24
N ILE A 242 13.27 6.41 -17.16
CA ILE A 242 14.29 7.42 -16.92
C ILE A 242 15.63 6.69 -16.84
N SER A 243 16.56 7.11 -17.69
CA SER A 243 17.84 6.45 -17.87
C SER A 243 18.99 7.44 -17.72
N GLY A 244 20.18 6.95 -17.36
CA GLY A 244 21.32 7.78 -17.04
C GLY A 244 21.15 8.59 -15.74
N SER A 245 20.38 8.07 -14.78
CA SER A 245 20.14 8.71 -13.47
C SER A 245 21.08 8.20 -12.37
N GLY A 246 21.29 9.03 -11.34
CA GLY A 246 22.15 8.71 -10.20
C GLY A 246 21.63 7.52 -9.38
N ARG A 247 20.31 7.45 -9.19
CA ARG A 247 19.63 6.35 -8.50
C ARG A 247 20.01 4.95 -9.01
N GLU A 248 19.90 4.72 -10.32
CA GLU A 248 20.25 3.44 -10.96
C GLU A 248 21.73 3.13 -10.82
N TYR A 249 22.58 4.16 -10.90
CA TYR A 249 24.00 4.03 -10.71
C TYR A 249 24.34 3.58 -9.28
N TYR A 250 23.79 4.25 -8.26
CA TYR A 250 23.98 3.86 -6.86
C TYR A 250 23.49 2.42 -6.62
N TYR A 251 22.32 2.08 -7.14
CA TYR A 251 21.77 0.72 -7.01
C TYR A 251 22.64 -0.35 -7.68
N SER A 252 23.30 -0.03 -8.80
CA SER A 252 24.24 -0.96 -9.46
C SER A 252 25.48 -1.28 -8.61
N ARG A 253 25.75 -0.48 -7.56
CA ARG A 253 26.82 -0.71 -6.58
C ARG A 253 26.36 -1.49 -5.34
N GLY A 254 25.12 -1.97 -5.31
CA GLY A 254 24.55 -2.67 -4.15
C GLY A 254 23.90 -1.76 -3.10
N ILE A 255 23.82 -0.45 -3.38
CA ILE A 255 23.27 0.55 -2.46
C ILE A 255 21.74 0.60 -2.59
N ILE A 256 21.02 0.65 -1.48
CA ILE A 256 19.58 0.92 -1.51
C ILE A 256 19.34 2.37 -1.92
N ALA A 257 18.91 2.58 -3.16
CA ALA A 257 18.79 3.92 -3.74
C ALA A 257 17.36 4.30 -4.11
N THR A 258 16.94 5.52 -3.74
CA THR A 258 15.67 6.10 -4.17
C THR A 258 15.79 7.57 -4.50
N VAL A 259 15.02 8.00 -5.50
CA VAL A 259 14.73 9.43 -5.72
C VAL A 259 13.58 9.82 -4.80
N VAL A 260 13.63 11.03 -4.23
CA VAL A 260 12.56 11.62 -3.42
C VAL A 260 12.11 12.93 -4.06
N GLU A 261 10.90 12.97 -4.60
CA GLU A 261 10.29 14.16 -5.21
C GLU A 261 9.40 14.87 -4.19
N VAL A 262 9.85 16.03 -3.69
CA VAL A 262 9.21 16.74 -2.58
C VAL A 262 8.26 17.84 -3.07
N GLY A 263 7.08 17.92 -2.47
CA GLY A 263 6.10 18.99 -2.71
C GLY A 263 5.44 18.95 -4.09
N THR A 264 4.66 19.99 -4.41
CA THR A 264 3.95 20.15 -5.70
C THR A 264 4.48 21.30 -6.57
N LYS A 265 5.48 22.04 -6.08
CA LYS A 265 6.09 23.20 -6.75
C LYS A 265 7.61 23.14 -6.55
N ASN A 266 8.40 23.37 -7.60
CA ASN A 266 9.88 23.43 -7.50
C ASN A 266 10.38 24.59 -6.64
N ILE A 267 9.69 25.74 -6.72
CA ILE A 267 10.01 26.96 -5.97
C ILE A 267 8.70 27.46 -5.33
N PRO A 268 8.25 26.81 -4.24
CA PRO A 268 7.05 27.22 -3.54
C PRO A 268 7.28 28.49 -2.69
N ASP A 269 6.21 29.01 -2.08
CA ASP A 269 6.36 29.99 -1.00
C ASP A 269 7.05 29.35 0.21
N TYR A 270 8.09 30.01 0.73
CA TYR A 270 8.93 29.43 1.76
C TYR A 270 8.15 29.16 3.06
N MET A 271 7.42 30.17 3.54
CA MET A 271 6.74 30.11 4.83
C MET A 271 5.47 29.25 4.78
N LYS A 272 4.78 29.23 3.63
CA LYS A 272 3.51 28.50 3.48
C LYS A 272 3.69 27.02 3.15
N VAL A 273 4.76 26.66 2.43
CA VAL A 273 4.90 25.31 1.86
C VAL A 273 6.30 24.74 2.08
N MET A 274 7.38 25.46 1.75
CA MET A 274 8.74 24.91 1.84
C MET A 274 9.10 24.47 3.26
N SER A 275 8.84 25.32 4.25
CA SER A 275 9.10 25.04 5.66
C SER A 275 8.43 23.74 6.12
N SER A 276 7.17 23.54 5.74
CA SER A 276 6.42 22.31 6.06
C SER A 276 7.00 21.09 5.34
N SER A 277 7.42 21.24 4.08
CA SER A 277 8.09 20.17 3.31
C SER A 277 9.46 19.80 3.90
N ILE A 278 10.18 20.76 4.48
CA ILE A 278 11.43 20.48 5.20
C ILE A 278 11.10 19.74 6.50
N HIS A 279 10.20 20.27 7.33
CA HIS A 279 9.86 19.68 8.63
C HIS A 279 9.31 18.25 8.53
N GLU A 280 8.56 17.91 7.47
CA GLU A 280 8.06 16.54 7.29
C GLU A 280 9.15 15.55 6.85
N ASN A 281 10.18 16.03 6.14
CA ASN A 281 11.27 15.17 5.64
C ASN A 281 12.39 14.97 6.66
N ILE A 282 12.57 15.87 7.65
CA ILE A 282 13.55 15.69 8.74
C ILE A 282 13.38 14.35 9.48
N PRO A 283 12.20 14.01 10.04
CA PRO A 283 12.03 12.73 10.73
C PRO A 283 12.13 11.53 9.78
N ALA A 284 11.76 11.69 8.50
CA ALA A 284 11.93 10.64 7.50
C ALA A 284 13.41 10.34 7.21
N LEU A 285 14.25 11.38 7.06
CA LEU A 285 15.71 11.23 6.93
C LEU A 285 16.33 10.63 8.20
N LYS A 286 15.88 11.05 9.38
CA LYS A 286 16.32 10.46 10.65
C LYS A 286 15.99 8.96 10.71
N TYR A 287 14.78 8.57 10.34
CA TYR A 287 14.39 7.17 10.26
C TYR A 287 15.29 6.39 9.30
N ALA A 288 15.49 6.90 8.08
CA ALA A 288 16.35 6.26 7.09
C ALA A 288 17.80 6.11 7.59
N PHE A 289 18.33 7.14 8.27
CA PHE A 289 19.64 7.08 8.88
C PHE A 289 19.75 5.97 9.92
N SER A 290 18.72 5.77 10.74
CA SER A 290 18.69 4.68 11.72
C SER A 290 18.62 3.26 11.11
N GLU A 291 18.28 3.14 9.82
CA GLU A 291 18.26 1.85 9.11
C GLU A 291 19.59 1.53 8.41
N VAL A 292 20.53 2.47 8.31
CA VAL A 292 21.83 2.28 7.62
C VAL A 292 22.58 1.04 8.14
N ILE A 293 22.60 0.88 9.47
CA ILE A 293 23.26 -0.24 10.15
C ILE A 293 22.62 -1.60 9.86
N ASN A 294 21.37 -1.65 9.38
CA ASN A 294 20.63 -2.88 9.07
C ASN A 294 20.90 -3.42 7.65
N TYR A 295 21.62 -2.65 6.83
CA TYR A 295 22.07 -3.05 5.50
C TYR A 295 23.60 -3.19 5.42
N ALA A 296 24.28 -3.15 6.56
CA ALA A 296 25.70 -3.34 6.67
C ALA A 296 26.06 -4.85 6.71
N SER A 297 27.32 -5.18 6.46
CA SER A 297 27.80 -6.57 6.50
C SER A 297 27.70 -7.24 7.88
N LEU A 298 27.63 -6.44 8.94
CA LEU A 298 27.48 -6.88 10.34
C LEU A 298 26.03 -7.25 10.72
N SER A 299 25.04 -6.91 9.89
CA SER A 299 23.64 -7.23 10.14
C SER A 299 23.36 -8.73 9.87
N PRO A 300 22.32 -9.31 10.47
CA PRO A 300 21.87 -10.65 10.10
C PRO A 300 21.55 -10.72 8.61
N HIS A 301 21.81 -11.87 7.98
CA HIS A 301 21.42 -12.09 6.59
C HIS A 301 19.89 -12.13 6.45
N ARG A 302 19.41 -11.84 5.23
CA ARG A 302 17.99 -11.82 4.87
C ARG A 302 17.34 -13.19 5.14
N VAL A 303 16.06 -13.18 5.52
CA VAL A 303 15.27 -14.41 5.64
C VAL A 303 15.00 -15.01 4.25
N ASP A 304 15.21 -16.32 4.11
CA ASP A 304 15.04 -17.04 2.86
C ASP A 304 13.67 -17.74 2.77
N ASN A 305 13.19 -17.98 1.55
CA ASN A 305 12.00 -18.78 1.25
C ASN A 305 10.73 -18.44 2.07
N PHE A 306 10.54 -17.16 2.41
CA PHE A 306 9.32 -16.71 3.08
C PHE A 306 8.08 -16.91 2.20
N THR A 307 7.18 -17.78 2.62
CA THR A 307 6.02 -18.22 1.83
C THR A 307 4.84 -18.63 2.71
N ILE A 308 3.75 -19.02 2.06
CA ILE A 308 2.50 -19.48 2.67
C ILE A 308 2.46 -21.00 2.65
N ASP A 309 2.18 -21.61 3.79
CA ASP A 309 1.96 -23.05 3.93
C ASP A 309 0.47 -23.41 3.83
N ALA A 310 -0.41 -22.59 4.42
CA ALA A 310 -1.86 -22.81 4.38
C ALA A 310 -2.65 -21.49 4.44
N VAL A 311 -3.83 -21.47 3.81
CA VAL A 311 -4.77 -20.34 3.83
C VAL A 311 -6.17 -20.86 4.17
N GLY A 312 -6.77 -20.31 5.21
CA GLY A 312 -8.19 -20.49 5.54
C GLY A 312 -8.98 -19.20 5.32
N ALA A 313 -10.27 -19.20 5.67
CA ALA A 313 -11.10 -18.01 5.63
C ALA A 313 -10.66 -16.95 6.66
N THR A 314 -10.20 -17.39 7.84
CA THR A 314 -9.80 -16.51 8.95
C THR A 314 -8.36 -16.72 9.42
N SER A 315 -7.54 -17.46 8.67
CA SER A 315 -6.15 -17.73 9.07
C SER A 315 -5.20 -17.90 7.90
N VAL A 316 -3.92 -17.61 8.13
CA VAL A 316 -2.82 -17.84 7.20
C VAL A 316 -1.64 -18.41 7.97
N LYS A 317 -1.09 -19.53 7.51
CA LYS A 317 0.16 -20.10 8.04
C LYS A 317 1.33 -19.70 7.17
N LEU A 318 2.28 -18.99 7.77
CA LEU A 318 3.52 -18.52 7.16
C LEU A 318 4.69 -19.41 7.57
N VAL A 319 5.60 -19.66 6.65
CA VAL A 319 6.83 -20.44 6.86
C VAL A 319 8.00 -19.79 6.13
N TRP A 320 9.21 -20.00 6.62
CA TRP A 320 10.44 -19.50 6.01
C TRP A 320 11.64 -20.36 6.40
N ASP A 321 12.76 -20.14 5.71
CA ASP A 321 14.02 -20.80 6.01
C ASP A 321 14.99 -19.82 6.69
N TYR A 322 15.61 -20.31 7.77
CA TYR A 322 16.67 -19.64 8.50
C TYR A 322 17.34 -20.66 9.41
N GLU A 323 18.67 -20.65 9.52
CA GLU A 323 19.36 -21.58 10.40
C GLU A 323 19.05 -21.30 11.88
N ALA A 324 18.91 -22.37 12.67
CA ALA A 324 18.61 -22.24 14.09
C ALA A 324 19.73 -21.48 14.82
N ARG A 325 19.39 -20.32 15.39
CA ARG A 325 20.30 -19.50 16.20
C ARG A 325 19.56 -18.94 17.41
N ASP A 326 20.05 -19.24 18.61
CA ASP A 326 19.45 -18.77 19.87
C ASP A 326 19.37 -17.24 19.98
N VAL A 327 20.19 -16.51 19.24
CA VAL A 327 20.24 -15.04 19.24
C VAL A 327 19.34 -14.40 18.20
N ILE A 328 18.70 -15.18 17.32
CA ILE A 328 17.84 -14.66 16.25
C ILE A 328 16.36 -14.78 16.63
N SER A 329 15.61 -13.76 16.26
CA SER A 329 14.14 -13.74 16.23
C SER A 329 13.65 -13.05 14.96
N PHE A 330 12.37 -13.20 14.63
CA PHE A 330 11.80 -12.64 13.40
C PHE A 330 10.67 -11.67 13.73
N GLU A 331 10.71 -10.46 13.16
CA GLU A 331 9.60 -9.52 13.16
C GLU A 331 8.70 -9.79 11.95
N ILE A 332 7.41 -10.02 12.20
CA ILE A 332 6.40 -10.25 11.16
C ILE A 332 5.44 -9.07 11.13
N TYR A 333 5.27 -8.50 9.95
CA TYR A 333 4.38 -7.37 9.68
C TYR A 333 3.24 -7.80 8.78
N ARG A 334 2.05 -7.27 9.02
CA ARG A 334 0.85 -7.49 8.21
C ARG A 334 0.18 -6.16 7.88
N SER A 335 -0.23 -5.99 6.63
CA SER A 335 -1.11 -4.90 6.22
C SER A 335 -2.11 -5.32 5.16
N THR A 336 -3.24 -4.63 5.09
CA THR A 336 -4.20 -4.70 3.99
C THR A 336 -3.91 -3.64 2.91
N LYS A 337 -2.88 -2.79 3.11
CA LYS A 337 -2.48 -1.72 2.20
C LYS A 337 -1.16 -2.08 1.52
N ASP A 338 -1.10 -1.89 0.21
CA ASP A 338 0.15 -2.04 -0.55
C ASP A 338 1.17 -0.99 -0.08
N LYS A 339 2.40 -1.46 0.21
CA LYS A 339 3.53 -0.63 0.67
C LYS A 339 3.20 0.19 1.93
N ASP A 340 2.56 -0.45 2.90
CA ASP A 340 2.37 0.11 4.24
C ASP A 340 3.68 0.07 5.05
N ALA A 341 3.79 0.96 6.04
CA ALA A 341 4.95 1.01 6.92
C ALA A 341 5.09 -0.28 7.74
N CYS A 342 6.31 -0.78 7.87
CA CYS A 342 6.69 -1.88 8.75
C CYS A 342 7.13 -1.28 10.10
N ASN A 343 6.16 -1.01 10.97
CA ASN A 343 6.34 -0.39 12.28
C ASN A 343 5.47 -1.09 13.34
N ASP A 344 5.39 -0.53 14.55
CA ASP A 344 4.63 -1.16 15.65
C ASP A 344 3.14 -1.36 15.35
N ARG A 345 2.53 -0.56 14.46
CA ARG A 345 1.11 -0.71 14.07
C ARG A 345 0.88 -1.95 13.22
N THR A 346 1.83 -2.30 12.35
CA THR A 346 1.70 -3.41 11.41
C THR A 346 2.42 -4.66 11.90
N ARG A 347 3.31 -4.55 12.89
CA ARG A 347 3.97 -5.70 13.51
C ARG A 347 2.95 -6.52 14.30
N ILE A 348 2.72 -7.75 13.86
CA ILE A 348 1.76 -8.67 14.48
C ILE A 348 2.43 -9.70 15.39
N ALA A 349 3.71 -9.99 15.18
CA ALA A 349 4.43 -10.97 15.97
C ALA A 349 5.95 -10.75 15.99
N ILE A 350 6.57 -11.23 17.07
CA ILE A 350 8.00 -11.52 17.15
C ILE A 350 8.14 -12.99 17.55
N VAL A 351 8.78 -13.80 16.71
CA VAL A 351 8.87 -15.26 16.93
C VAL A 351 10.30 -15.77 16.87
N GLY A 352 10.56 -16.86 17.59
CA GLY A 352 11.86 -17.58 17.56
C GLY A 352 11.85 -18.83 16.68
N THR A 353 10.73 -19.13 16.01
CA THR A 353 10.53 -20.32 15.17
C THR A 353 10.38 -19.91 13.71
N ASN A 354 10.64 -20.82 12.79
CA ASN A 354 10.55 -20.61 11.34
C ASN A 354 9.12 -20.72 10.76
N SER A 355 8.12 -20.50 11.59
CA SER A 355 6.71 -20.55 11.20
C SER A 355 5.87 -19.71 12.13
N TYR A 356 4.78 -19.17 11.60
CA TYR A 356 3.78 -18.40 12.35
C TYR A 356 2.39 -18.62 11.75
N VAL A 357 1.38 -18.81 12.61
CA VAL A 357 -0.02 -18.88 12.17
C VAL A 357 -0.71 -17.60 12.58
N ASP A 358 -1.09 -16.79 11.60
CA ASP A 358 -1.94 -15.63 11.81
C ASP A 358 -3.41 -16.06 11.83
N ARG A 359 -4.16 -15.58 12.81
CA ARG A 359 -5.56 -15.97 13.10
C ARG A 359 -6.43 -14.73 13.20
N ASP A 360 -7.75 -14.95 13.25
CA ASP A 360 -8.76 -13.90 13.37
C ASP A 360 -8.70 -12.89 12.21
N LEU A 361 -8.35 -13.38 11.02
CA LEU A 361 -8.36 -12.62 9.78
C LEU A 361 -9.79 -12.48 9.25
N VAL A 362 -10.00 -11.43 8.45
CA VAL A 362 -11.26 -11.24 7.73
C VAL A 362 -11.24 -12.09 6.47
N SER A 363 -12.33 -12.79 6.20
CA SER A 363 -12.53 -13.57 4.97
C SER A 363 -12.44 -12.72 3.70
N SER A 364 -12.01 -13.35 2.61
CA SER A 364 -11.85 -12.74 1.28
C SER A 364 -11.13 -11.39 1.32
N THR A 365 -10.12 -11.26 2.16
CA THR A 365 -9.38 -10.02 2.36
C THR A 365 -7.93 -10.21 1.92
N ASN A 366 -7.43 -9.24 1.15
CA ASN A 366 -6.03 -9.23 0.74
C ASN A 366 -5.15 -8.78 1.92
N TYR A 367 -4.19 -9.62 2.28
CA TYR A 367 -3.14 -9.32 3.25
C TYR A 367 -1.77 -9.39 2.58
N ILE A 368 -0.89 -8.51 3.04
CA ILE A 368 0.50 -8.41 2.64
C ILE A 368 1.33 -8.63 3.89
N TYR A 369 2.25 -9.58 3.83
CA TYR A 369 3.17 -9.90 4.91
C TYR A 369 4.61 -9.56 4.51
N THR A 370 5.33 -9.04 5.49
CA THR A 370 6.77 -8.77 5.40
C THR A 370 7.45 -9.34 6.64
N ILE A 371 8.68 -9.84 6.50
CA ILE A 371 9.46 -10.41 7.60
C ILE A 371 10.91 -9.93 7.55
N ARG A 372 11.54 -9.80 8.72
CA ARG A 372 13.00 -9.59 8.84
C ARG A 372 13.52 -10.32 10.09
N ALA A 373 14.76 -10.79 10.03
CA ALA A 373 15.47 -11.37 11.17
C ALA A 373 16.07 -10.26 12.06
N ILE A 374 16.25 -10.56 13.33
CA ILE A 374 16.77 -9.63 14.35
C ILE A 374 17.75 -10.35 15.24
N ASN A 375 18.91 -9.76 15.43
CA ASN A 375 19.86 -10.17 16.45
C ASN A 375 19.45 -9.55 17.80
N LYS A 376 19.01 -10.39 18.74
CA LYS A 376 18.53 -9.96 20.06
C LYS A 376 19.60 -9.27 20.92
N LYS A 377 20.90 -9.51 20.63
CA LYS A 377 22.00 -8.91 21.40
C LYS A 377 22.35 -7.51 20.92
N SER A 378 22.49 -7.31 19.61
CA SER A 378 22.84 -5.99 19.06
C SER A 378 21.61 -5.12 18.72
N GLY A 379 20.45 -5.75 18.53
CA GLY A 379 19.27 -5.10 17.98
C GLY A 379 19.32 -4.91 16.46
N TYR A 380 20.39 -5.33 15.79
CA TYR A 380 20.52 -5.23 14.33
C TYR A 380 19.57 -6.18 13.64
N LYS A 381 19.04 -5.70 12.53
CA LYS A 381 18.00 -6.38 11.80
C LYS A 381 18.47 -6.68 10.38
N SER A 382 17.99 -7.76 9.79
CA SER A 382 18.29 -8.07 8.40
C SER A 382 17.53 -7.13 7.45
N PRO A 383 17.95 -7.11 6.18
CA PRO A 383 17.06 -6.79 5.06
C PRO A 383 15.78 -7.64 5.11
N PHE A 384 14.69 -7.13 4.53
CA PHE A 384 13.36 -7.77 4.54
C PHE A 384 13.25 -8.90 3.51
N ALA A 385 12.67 -10.05 3.86
CA ALA A 385 12.39 -11.06 2.82
C ALA A 385 11.44 -10.50 1.73
N PRO A 386 11.44 -11.06 0.51
CA PRO A 386 10.42 -10.78 -0.48
C PRO A 386 9.00 -10.85 0.12
N ILE A 387 8.17 -9.85 -0.19
CA ILE A 387 6.80 -9.79 0.35
C ILE A 387 5.96 -10.99 -0.07
N VAL A 388 5.08 -11.41 0.83
CA VAL A 388 4.04 -12.42 0.56
C VAL A 388 2.71 -11.71 0.49
N LYS A 389 1.96 -11.93 -0.61
CA LYS A 389 0.59 -11.43 -0.77
C LYS A 389 -0.38 -12.61 -0.81
N VAL A 390 -1.45 -12.53 -0.03
CA VAL A 390 -2.46 -13.59 0.07
C VAL A 390 -3.85 -12.98 0.16
N ARG A 391 -4.84 -13.67 -0.41
CA ARG A 391 -6.24 -13.42 -0.11
C ARG A 391 -6.74 -14.57 0.74
N THR A 392 -7.33 -14.28 1.90
CA THR A 392 -8.00 -15.29 2.71
C THR A 392 -9.15 -15.94 1.94
N GLY A 393 -9.51 -17.17 2.32
CA GLY A 393 -10.67 -17.86 1.78
C GLY A 393 -11.99 -17.13 2.06
N LEU A 394 -13.05 -17.55 1.38
CA LEU A 394 -14.42 -17.16 1.74
C LEU A 394 -14.90 -18.01 2.92
N GLU A 395 -15.78 -17.44 3.76
CA GLU A 395 -16.60 -18.26 4.65
C GLU A 395 -17.59 -19.11 3.84
N ASP A 396 -18.15 -20.15 4.45
CA ASP A 396 -19.03 -21.13 3.78
C ASP A 396 -20.28 -20.51 3.13
N ASP A 397 -20.72 -19.33 3.60
CA ASP A 397 -21.89 -18.60 3.10
C ASP A 397 -21.55 -17.35 2.29
N GLU A 398 -20.26 -17.12 1.97
CA GLU A 398 -19.80 -15.92 1.29
C GLU A 398 -19.40 -16.17 -0.16
N PHE A 399 -19.67 -15.15 -0.97
CA PHE A 399 -19.30 -15.10 -2.38
C PHE A 399 -18.56 -13.80 -2.68
N PHE A 400 -17.67 -13.85 -3.67
CA PHE A 400 -16.89 -12.69 -4.11
C PHE A 400 -17.09 -12.42 -5.60
N LYS A 401 -17.21 -11.14 -5.94
CA LYS A 401 -17.21 -10.65 -7.31
C LYS A 401 -16.27 -9.46 -7.44
N LEU A 402 -15.46 -9.47 -8.50
CA LEU A 402 -14.72 -8.31 -8.97
C LEU A 402 -15.32 -7.85 -10.29
N VAL A 403 -15.79 -6.62 -10.34
CA VAL A 403 -16.44 -6.03 -11.52
C VAL A 403 -15.58 -4.87 -12.01
N PHE A 404 -15.31 -4.80 -13.32
CA PHE A 404 -14.60 -3.68 -13.92
C PHE A 404 -15.58 -2.68 -14.52
N ALA A 405 -15.21 -1.41 -14.54
CA ALA A 405 -16.04 -0.38 -15.15
C ALA A 405 -16.18 -0.61 -16.66
N GLU A 406 -17.39 -0.38 -17.18
CA GLU A 406 -17.76 -0.52 -18.58
C GLU A 406 -17.05 0.50 -19.45
N LYS A 407 -16.44 0.04 -20.55
CA LYS A 407 -15.61 0.90 -21.41
C LYS A 407 -16.41 2.08 -21.97
N SER A 408 -17.55 1.82 -22.62
CA SER A 408 -18.32 2.86 -23.34
C SER A 408 -19.06 3.82 -22.41
N GLU A 409 -19.25 3.46 -21.15
CA GLU A 409 -20.03 4.22 -20.17
C GLU A 409 -19.16 4.78 -19.04
N THR A 410 -17.84 4.82 -19.26
CA THR A 410 -16.84 5.34 -18.34
C THR A 410 -16.02 6.44 -19.03
N GLY A 411 -16.02 7.64 -18.45
CA GLY A 411 -15.40 8.82 -19.04
C GLY A 411 -15.54 10.07 -18.17
N TYR A 412 -15.19 11.23 -18.71
CA TYR A 412 -15.35 12.51 -18.00
C TYR A 412 -15.97 13.58 -18.90
N VAL A 413 -16.68 14.52 -18.27
CA VAL A 413 -17.30 15.68 -18.90
C VAL A 413 -16.63 16.95 -18.37
N GLY A 414 -16.28 17.88 -19.27
CA GLY A 414 -15.68 19.17 -18.91
C GLY A 414 -16.54 20.35 -19.33
N GLN A 415 -16.66 21.34 -18.46
CA GLN A 415 -17.49 22.54 -18.64
C GLN A 415 -17.21 23.28 -19.96
N TYR A 416 -15.93 23.40 -20.34
CA TYR A 416 -15.47 24.11 -21.54
C TYR A 416 -15.13 23.17 -22.72
N THR A 417 -15.40 21.87 -22.59
CA THR A 417 -15.08 20.86 -23.62
C THR A 417 -16.31 20.11 -24.11
N GLN A 418 -17.48 20.78 -24.13
CA GLN A 418 -18.78 20.15 -24.39
C GLN A 418 -18.79 19.36 -25.71
N GLU A 419 -18.21 19.92 -26.78
CA GLU A 419 -18.14 19.26 -28.10
C GLU A 419 -17.25 18.01 -28.08
N GLN A 420 -16.24 17.96 -27.20
CA GLN A 420 -15.30 16.84 -27.10
C GLN A 420 -15.69 15.79 -26.06
N ASN A 421 -16.65 16.08 -25.17
CA ASN A 421 -16.99 15.20 -24.03
C ASN A 421 -17.30 13.76 -24.46
N ARG A 422 -18.03 13.55 -25.57
CA ARG A 422 -18.29 12.21 -26.10
C ARG A 422 -17.02 11.41 -26.38
N SER A 423 -15.98 12.08 -26.89
CA SER A 423 -14.70 11.44 -27.23
C SER A 423 -13.87 11.06 -26.01
N HIS A 424 -14.23 11.52 -24.81
CA HIS A 424 -13.54 11.19 -23.58
C HIS A 424 -13.92 9.81 -23.02
N PHE A 425 -15.05 9.24 -23.43
CA PHE A 425 -15.55 7.97 -22.91
C PHE A 425 -14.85 6.77 -23.57
N GLY A 426 -14.39 5.83 -22.75
CA GLY A 426 -13.79 4.55 -23.17
C GLY A 426 -12.42 4.60 -23.86
N LEU A 427 -11.83 5.79 -24.00
CA LEU A 427 -10.58 6.01 -24.75
C LEU A 427 -9.50 6.74 -23.95
N ASN A 428 -9.88 7.71 -23.12
CA ASN A 428 -8.95 8.64 -22.48
C ASN A 428 -8.97 8.48 -20.95
N SER A 429 -7.87 8.86 -20.29
CA SER A 429 -7.84 9.03 -18.83
C SER A 429 -8.98 9.93 -18.34
N LEU A 430 -9.43 9.72 -17.10
CA LEU A 430 -10.37 10.63 -16.44
C LEU A 430 -9.62 11.86 -15.98
N PHE A 431 -10.20 13.04 -16.19
CA PHE A 431 -9.75 14.29 -15.57
C PHE A 431 -10.87 14.80 -14.66
N VAL A 432 -10.60 14.89 -13.36
CA VAL A 432 -11.60 15.29 -12.35
C VAL A 432 -11.08 16.43 -11.48
N GLY A 433 -11.88 17.47 -11.33
CA GLY A 433 -11.52 18.70 -10.61
C GLY A 433 -11.72 19.93 -11.48
N ILE A 434 -10.88 20.96 -11.31
CA ILE A 434 -11.00 22.22 -12.03
C ILE A 434 -9.66 22.69 -12.60
N ASN A 435 -9.67 23.23 -13.82
CA ASN A 435 -8.57 24.03 -14.32
C ASN A 435 -9.06 25.12 -15.27
N LYS A 436 -8.20 26.11 -15.55
CA LYS A 436 -8.55 27.24 -16.43
C LYS A 436 -8.87 26.87 -17.88
N SER A 437 -8.43 25.70 -18.35
CA SER A 437 -8.59 25.29 -19.76
C SER A 437 -9.87 24.48 -20.03
N LYS A 438 -10.29 23.63 -19.09
CA LYS A 438 -11.43 22.71 -19.21
C LYS A 438 -12.61 23.12 -18.33
N GLY A 439 -12.39 24.04 -17.40
CA GLY A 439 -13.36 24.39 -16.36
C GLY A 439 -13.50 23.25 -15.36
N ILE A 440 -14.69 23.13 -14.77
CA ILE A 440 -15.05 22.01 -13.89
C ILE A 440 -15.19 20.73 -14.72
N CYS A 441 -14.57 19.65 -14.25
CA CYS A 441 -14.65 18.32 -14.84
C CYS A 441 -15.08 17.28 -13.81
N ASP A 442 -16.08 16.47 -14.18
CA ASP A 442 -16.58 15.34 -13.40
C ASP A 442 -16.46 14.06 -14.22
N ALA A 443 -16.18 12.94 -13.54
CA ALA A 443 -16.14 11.63 -14.16
C ALA A 443 -17.38 10.81 -13.86
N VAL A 444 -17.72 9.92 -14.78
CA VAL A 444 -18.78 8.92 -14.65
C VAL A 444 -18.15 7.54 -14.82
N LEU A 445 -18.45 6.64 -13.90
CA LEU A 445 -18.07 5.23 -13.94
C LEU A 445 -19.35 4.39 -13.94
N THR A 446 -19.43 3.38 -14.81
CA THR A 446 -20.57 2.46 -14.85
C THR A 446 -20.09 1.04 -14.66
N PHE A 447 -20.74 0.26 -13.81
CA PHE A 447 -20.42 -1.14 -13.55
C PHE A 447 -21.62 -2.01 -13.86
N ASP A 448 -21.43 -3.04 -14.69
CA ASP A 448 -22.43 -4.08 -14.92
C ASP A 448 -22.40 -5.08 -13.76
N ILE A 449 -23.46 -5.08 -12.96
CA ILE A 449 -23.64 -5.95 -11.80
C ILE A 449 -24.70 -7.03 -12.06
N SER A 450 -25.08 -7.27 -13.31
CA SER A 450 -26.08 -8.26 -13.72
C SER A 450 -25.75 -9.70 -13.33
N THR A 451 -24.46 -9.98 -13.11
CA THR A 451 -23.97 -11.31 -12.73
C THR A 451 -24.06 -11.61 -11.23
N LEU A 452 -24.51 -10.64 -10.42
CA LEU A 452 -24.88 -10.89 -9.02
C LEU A 452 -26.32 -11.42 -8.94
N PRO A 453 -26.62 -12.37 -8.04
CA PRO A 453 -27.99 -12.80 -7.78
C PRO A 453 -28.90 -11.64 -7.35
N ASP A 454 -30.17 -11.70 -7.74
CA ASP A 454 -31.16 -10.65 -7.46
C ASP A 454 -31.42 -10.45 -5.96
N ASP A 455 -31.30 -11.52 -5.18
CA ASP A 455 -31.49 -11.56 -3.73
C ASP A 455 -30.17 -11.46 -2.94
N ALA A 456 -29.05 -11.16 -3.61
CA ALA A 456 -27.76 -11.03 -2.96
C ALA A 456 -27.78 -9.95 -1.86
N LEU A 457 -27.26 -10.31 -0.69
CA LEU A 457 -27.03 -9.38 0.42
C LEU A 457 -25.58 -8.92 0.38
N ILE A 458 -25.35 -7.66 -0.03
CA ILE A 458 -24.00 -7.11 -0.13
C ILE A 458 -23.46 -6.83 1.28
N LYS A 459 -22.39 -7.54 1.66
CA LYS A 459 -21.73 -7.41 2.97
C LYS A 459 -20.67 -6.31 2.93
N GLU A 460 -19.84 -6.30 1.89
CA GLU A 460 -18.77 -5.31 1.71
C GLU A 460 -18.65 -4.93 0.24
N ALA A 461 -18.32 -3.66 -0.02
CA ALA A 461 -17.94 -3.20 -1.35
C ALA A 461 -16.87 -2.11 -1.28
N ARG A 462 -15.97 -2.07 -2.26
CA ARG A 462 -14.97 -1.02 -2.43
C ARG A 462 -14.80 -0.67 -3.90
N LEU A 463 -14.81 0.62 -4.19
CA LEU A 463 -14.52 1.13 -5.53
C LEU A 463 -13.10 1.67 -5.57
N TYR A 464 -12.26 1.15 -6.46
CA TYR A 464 -10.87 1.55 -6.62
C TYR A 464 -10.66 2.37 -7.88
N LEU A 465 -9.76 3.36 -7.79
CA LEU A 465 -9.31 4.17 -8.92
C LEU A 465 -7.81 4.45 -8.84
N TYR A 466 -7.13 4.39 -9.99
CA TYR A 466 -5.69 4.58 -10.07
C TYR A 466 -5.31 6.02 -10.50
N PRO A 467 -4.74 6.84 -9.60
CA PRO A 467 -4.24 8.17 -9.91
C PRO A 467 -2.95 8.14 -10.72
N MET A 468 -2.95 8.78 -11.89
CA MET A 468 -1.80 8.82 -12.79
C MET A 468 -0.88 10.01 -12.58
N ASN A 469 -1.44 11.21 -12.41
CA ASN A 469 -0.66 12.44 -12.48
C ASN A 469 -1.20 13.51 -11.53
N ARG A 470 -0.33 13.99 -10.65
CA ARG A 470 -0.64 15.04 -9.66
C ARG A 470 -0.19 16.45 -10.08
N VAL A 471 0.50 16.61 -11.22
CA VAL A 471 0.97 17.94 -11.69
C VAL A 471 -0.19 18.93 -11.91
N GLY A 472 -1.39 18.42 -12.22
CA GLY A 472 -2.61 19.22 -12.31
C GLY A 472 -3.24 19.58 -10.97
N ALA A 473 -2.92 18.88 -9.88
CA ALA A 473 -3.42 19.09 -8.52
C ALA A 473 -2.35 19.82 -7.69
N LYS A 474 -2.21 21.12 -7.92
CA LYS A 474 -1.05 21.92 -7.49
C LYS A 474 -1.11 22.38 -6.04
N ILE A 475 -2.27 22.30 -5.41
CA ILE A 475 -2.53 22.87 -4.08
C ILE A 475 -2.73 21.74 -3.07
N GLU A 476 -1.80 21.63 -2.12
CA GLU A 476 -1.73 20.52 -1.15
C GLU A 476 -2.94 20.44 -0.21
N LYS A 477 -3.30 21.58 0.38
CA LYS A 477 -4.34 21.68 1.42
C LYS A 477 -5.65 22.24 0.87
N PHE A 478 -5.94 22.00 -0.40
CA PHE A 478 -7.14 22.47 -1.06
C PHE A 478 -7.74 21.40 -1.95
N GLY A 479 -9.03 21.16 -1.79
CA GLY A 479 -9.79 20.26 -2.62
C GLY A 479 -9.88 18.82 -2.11
N GLU A 480 -10.99 18.20 -2.46
CA GLU A 480 -11.34 16.82 -2.15
C GLU A 480 -12.07 16.20 -3.34
N TRP A 481 -11.96 14.88 -3.47
CA TRP A 481 -12.61 14.10 -4.52
C TRP A 481 -13.66 13.19 -3.89
N ASN A 482 -14.90 13.35 -4.34
CA ASN A 482 -16.07 12.64 -3.82
C ASN A 482 -16.53 11.58 -4.79
N LEU A 483 -16.99 10.45 -4.27
CA LEU A 483 -17.69 9.42 -5.03
C LEU A 483 -19.18 9.49 -4.68
N SER A 484 -20.05 9.50 -5.67
CA SER A 484 -21.51 9.49 -5.45
C SER A 484 -22.17 8.41 -6.29
N LEU A 485 -23.07 7.63 -5.69
CA LEU A 485 -23.92 6.70 -6.42
C LEU A 485 -25.09 7.47 -7.04
N MET A 486 -25.25 7.39 -8.36
CA MET A 486 -26.26 8.12 -9.12
C MET A 486 -27.59 7.36 -9.15
N LYS A 487 -28.72 8.08 -9.21
CA LYS A 487 -30.03 7.44 -9.39
C LYS A 487 -30.25 7.04 -10.87
N PRO A 488 -30.67 5.79 -11.17
CA PRO A 488 -30.98 5.34 -12.53
C PRO A 488 -32.07 6.17 -13.23
N GLY A 489 -32.01 6.22 -14.56
CA GLY A 489 -33.10 6.73 -15.41
C GLY A 489 -33.33 8.24 -15.43
N ARG A 490 -32.36 9.07 -14.98
CA ARG A 490 -32.48 10.54 -14.99
C ARG A 490 -31.34 11.32 -15.65
N PHE A 491 -30.43 10.64 -16.32
CA PHE A 491 -29.49 11.26 -17.25
C PHE A 491 -29.73 10.62 -18.62
N ASN A 492 -30.27 11.37 -19.58
CA ASN A 492 -30.46 10.86 -20.94
C ASN A 492 -29.13 10.72 -21.68
N GLU A 493 -28.07 11.39 -21.18
CA GLU A 493 -26.79 11.49 -21.85
C GLU A 493 -25.65 11.68 -20.83
N ILE A 494 -24.84 10.64 -20.62
CA ILE A 494 -23.67 10.67 -19.71
C ILE A 494 -22.56 11.63 -20.16
N THR A 495 -22.65 12.13 -21.40
CA THR A 495 -21.66 13.01 -22.01
C THR A 495 -22.02 14.51 -21.89
N ASP A 496 -23.21 14.83 -21.36
CA ASP A 496 -23.65 16.21 -21.12
C ASP A 496 -23.28 16.66 -19.69
N VAL A 497 -22.50 17.74 -19.59
CA VAL A 497 -22.08 18.34 -18.33
C VAL A 497 -23.28 18.72 -17.46
N LYS A 498 -24.33 19.33 -18.03
CA LYS A 498 -25.48 19.80 -17.26
C LYS A 498 -26.29 18.62 -16.71
N ALA A 499 -26.40 17.55 -17.50
CA ALA A 499 -27.07 16.33 -17.07
C ALA A 499 -26.32 15.67 -15.88
N ILE A 500 -24.99 15.60 -15.94
CA ILE A 500 -24.16 15.01 -14.87
C ILE A 500 -24.13 15.88 -13.60
N ASP A 501 -24.03 17.21 -13.75
CA ASP A 501 -23.99 18.13 -12.62
C ASP A 501 -25.33 18.14 -11.85
N SER A 502 -26.46 18.14 -12.58
CA SER A 502 -27.81 18.12 -12.00
C SER A 502 -28.34 16.73 -11.62
N ALA A 503 -27.58 15.67 -11.90
CA ALA A 503 -27.99 14.30 -11.62
C ALA A 503 -28.20 14.10 -10.11
N LYS A 504 -29.37 13.57 -9.74
CA LYS A 504 -29.66 13.21 -8.35
C LYS A 504 -28.85 11.98 -7.95
N THR A 505 -28.29 12.01 -6.75
CA THR A 505 -27.54 10.90 -6.17
C THR A 505 -28.40 10.15 -5.13
N LYS A 506 -28.12 8.86 -4.93
CA LYS A 506 -28.61 8.08 -3.78
C LYS A 506 -27.84 8.44 -2.50
N GLY A 507 -26.56 8.79 -2.64
CA GLY A 507 -25.71 9.26 -1.56
C GLY A 507 -24.26 9.42 -2.02
N THR A 508 -23.48 10.12 -1.20
CA THR A 508 -22.01 10.13 -1.29
C THR A 508 -21.48 8.86 -0.63
N ILE A 509 -20.55 8.18 -1.29
CA ILE A 509 -19.99 6.90 -0.88
C ILE A 509 -18.64 7.11 -0.20
N GLY A 510 -18.44 6.45 0.93
CA GLY A 510 -17.20 6.50 1.70
C GLY A 510 -16.81 7.92 2.11
N ARG A 511 -15.51 8.11 2.34
CA ARG A 511 -14.93 9.42 2.69
C ARG A 511 -14.33 10.08 1.46
N ALA A 512 -14.51 11.39 1.36
CA ALA A 512 -13.82 12.21 0.36
C ALA A 512 -12.31 12.06 0.48
N ILE A 513 -11.62 11.95 -0.66
CA ILE A 513 -10.16 11.87 -0.68
C ILE A 513 -9.61 13.29 -0.79
N LYS A 514 -8.94 13.76 0.27
CA LYS A 514 -8.31 15.10 0.30
C LYS A 514 -7.10 15.15 -0.63
N SER A 515 -6.82 16.32 -1.22
CA SER A 515 -5.69 16.55 -2.15
C SER A 515 -4.37 15.97 -1.65
N HIS A 516 -3.96 16.24 -0.41
CA HIS A 516 -2.71 15.72 0.17
C HIS A 516 -2.63 14.19 0.32
N ASN A 517 -3.78 13.49 0.24
CA ASN A 517 -3.86 12.03 0.24
C ASN A 517 -3.96 11.44 -1.19
N LEU A 518 -4.32 12.26 -2.18
CA LEU A 518 -4.47 11.85 -3.58
C LEU A 518 -3.12 11.91 -4.31
N THR A 519 -2.26 10.96 -3.99
CA THR A 519 -0.91 10.84 -4.54
C THR A 519 -0.91 10.09 -5.86
N GLN A 520 0.01 10.42 -6.76
CA GLN A 520 0.18 9.64 -7.98
C GLN A 520 0.77 8.26 -7.65
N GLY A 521 0.33 7.25 -8.39
CA GLY A 521 0.89 5.90 -8.29
C GLY A 521 0.42 5.09 -7.07
N ILE A 522 -0.50 5.59 -6.25
CA ILE A 522 -1.14 4.83 -5.17
C ILE A 522 -2.60 4.57 -5.51
N TRP A 523 -3.02 3.31 -5.55
CA TRP A 523 -4.43 2.96 -5.64
C TRP A 523 -5.23 3.63 -4.52
N ASN A 524 -6.24 4.38 -4.92
CA ASN A 524 -7.19 4.98 -4.01
C ASN A 524 -8.49 4.20 -4.07
N PHE A 525 -9.23 4.15 -2.96
CA PHE A 525 -10.52 3.50 -2.91
C PHE A 525 -11.48 4.20 -1.96
N TRP A 526 -12.77 4.03 -2.25
CA TRP A 526 -13.86 4.34 -1.35
C TRP A 526 -14.40 3.03 -0.78
N GLU A 527 -14.36 2.90 0.53
CA GLU A 527 -14.96 1.78 1.26
C GLU A 527 -16.40 2.14 1.64
N PHE A 528 -17.33 1.24 1.29
CA PHE A 528 -18.74 1.45 1.49
C PHE A 528 -19.11 1.15 2.94
N SER A 529 -19.89 2.03 3.56
CA SER A 529 -20.55 1.71 4.83
C SER A 529 -21.67 0.67 4.64
N ASN A 530 -22.14 0.03 5.71
CA ASN A 530 -23.28 -0.91 5.62
C ASN A 530 -24.52 -0.29 4.96
N HIS A 531 -24.77 1.01 5.20
CA HIS A 531 -25.86 1.73 4.55
C HIS A 531 -25.63 1.90 3.05
N GLU A 532 -24.40 2.24 2.65
CA GLU A 532 -24.03 2.40 1.25
C GLU A 532 -24.03 1.07 0.48
N CYS A 533 -23.67 -0.05 1.14
CA CYS A 533 -23.85 -1.39 0.59
C CYS A 533 -25.32 -1.68 0.29
N ALA A 534 -26.25 -1.27 1.16
CA ALA A 534 -27.69 -1.41 0.90
C ALA A 534 -28.14 -0.55 -0.30
N LEU A 535 -27.60 0.68 -0.45
CA LEU A 535 -27.89 1.52 -1.62
C LEU A 535 -27.39 0.89 -2.94
N LEU A 536 -26.22 0.22 -2.91
CA LEU A 536 -25.71 -0.54 -4.04
C LEU A 536 -26.55 -1.79 -4.32
N GLN A 537 -27.04 -2.47 -3.27
CA GLN A 537 -27.90 -3.64 -3.39
C GLN A 537 -29.22 -3.31 -4.10
N GLU A 538 -29.80 -2.12 -3.86
CA GLU A 538 -30.97 -1.66 -4.61
C GLU A 538 -30.71 -1.53 -6.13
N GLU A 539 -29.46 -1.43 -6.58
CA GLU A 539 -29.12 -1.38 -8.01
C GLU A 539 -29.11 -2.76 -8.69
N LEU A 540 -29.22 -3.85 -7.93
CA LEU A 540 -29.34 -5.20 -8.49
C LEU A 540 -30.57 -5.35 -9.38
N GLU A 541 -31.65 -4.60 -9.10
CA GLU A 541 -32.85 -4.52 -9.95
C GLU A 541 -32.54 -3.89 -11.32
N ASN A 542 -31.67 -2.86 -11.34
CA ASN A 542 -31.29 -2.12 -12.55
C ASN A 542 -30.15 -2.77 -13.33
N LYS A 543 -29.49 -3.78 -12.73
CA LYS A 543 -28.35 -4.52 -13.31
C LYS A 543 -27.09 -3.69 -13.56
N LYS A 544 -27.13 -2.37 -13.35
CA LYS A 544 -26.00 -1.45 -13.50
C LYS A 544 -25.94 -0.49 -12.33
N ALA A 545 -24.73 -0.19 -11.87
CA ALA A 545 -24.46 0.88 -10.91
C ALA A 545 -23.66 2.01 -11.59
N HIS A 546 -24.16 3.24 -11.48
CA HIS A 546 -23.54 4.43 -12.04
C HIS A 546 -22.99 5.32 -10.93
N PHE A 547 -21.72 5.69 -11.03
CA PHE A 547 -21.06 6.54 -10.06
C PHE A 547 -20.58 7.83 -10.72
N ARG A 548 -20.73 8.94 -10.01
CA ARG A 548 -20.08 10.22 -10.33
C ARG A 548 -18.89 10.42 -9.42
N ILE A 549 -17.76 10.84 -9.99
CA ILE A 549 -16.63 11.37 -9.24
C ILE A 549 -16.52 12.85 -9.55
N ASP A 550 -16.61 13.67 -8.50
CA ASP A 550 -16.42 15.12 -8.60
C ASP A 550 -15.23 15.57 -7.75
N GLY A 551 -14.70 16.74 -8.09
CA GLY A 551 -13.58 17.38 -7.40
C GLY A 551 -13.86 18.85 -7.10
N PRO A 552 -12.83 19.65 -6.79
CA PRO A 552 -12.98 21.07 -6.47
C PRO A 552 -13.65 21.84 -7.61
N LYS A 553 -14.57 22.74 -7.24
CA LYS A 553 -15.41 23.51 -8.19
C LYS A 553 -14.96 24.96 -8.38
N TYR A 554 -13.94 25.39 -7.64
CA TYR A 554 -13.34 26.72 -7.77
C TYR A 554 -11.82 26.63 -7.53
N LEU A 555 -11.10 27.67 -7.97
CA LEU A 555 -9.66 27.81 -7.74
C LEU A 555 -9.41 29.00 -6.80
N PRO A 556 -8.49 28.86 -5.83
CA PRO A 556 -7.96 30.00 -5.09
C PRO A 556 -7.26 31.00 -6.03
N ASP A 557 -7.18 32.25 -5.60
CA ASP A 557 -6.56 33.33 -6.37
C ASP A 557 -5.11 33.00 -6.73
N GLY A 558 -4.74 33.26 -7.99
CA GLY A 558 -3.40 33.01 -8.53
C GLY A 558 -3.11 31.57 -8.97
N GLU A 559 -3.99 30.62 -8.67
CA GLU A 559 -3.84 29.22 -9.11
C GLU A 559 -4.52 29.00 -10.47
N ASP A 560 -4.08 27.97 -11.21
CA ASP A 560 -4.53 27.67 -12.57
C ASP A 560 -5.15 26.27 -12.73
N SER A 561 -4.92 25.38 -11.76
CA SER A 561 -5.35 23.99 -11.82
C SER A 561 -5.39 23.32 -10.44
N GLN A 562 -6.47 22.58 -10.20
CA GLN A 562 -6.65 21.58 -9.16
C GLN A 562 -7.41 20.38 -9.74
N MET A 563 -6.74 19.68 -10.65
CA MET A 563 -7.27 18.62 -11.51
C MET A 563 -6.43 17.35 -11.35
N MET A 564 -7.07 16.22 -11.08
CA MET A 564 -6.42 14.92 -11.02
C MET A 564 -6.69 14.11 -12.28
N GLN A 565 -5.66 13.43 -12.78
CA GLN A 565 -5.78 12.46 -13.87
C GLN A 565 -5.82 11.03 -13.33
N PHE A 566 -6.78 10.23 -13.76
CA PHE A 566 -6.91 8.81 -13.41
C PHE A 566 -6.86 7.91 -14.64
N ASP A 567 -6.29 6.71 -14.48
CA ASP A 567 -6.27 5.71 -15.54
C ASP A 567 -7.64 5.01 -15.61
N ILE A 568 -8.06 4.68 -16.83
CA ILE A 568 -9.27 3.85 -17.05
C ILE A 568 -8.93 2.45 -17.57
N GLY A 569 -7.65 2.17 -17.87
CA GLY A 569 -7.19 0.86 -18.35
C GLY A 569 -7.72 0.45 -19.74
N TYR A 570 -8.38 1.36 -20.45
CA TYR A 570 -8.92 1.19 -21.80
C TYR A 570 -8.27 2.17 -22.79
N GLY A 571 -8.36 1.85 -24.09
CA GLY A 571 -7.82 2.69 -25.15
C GLY A 571 -6.30 2.60 -25.30
N LYS A 572 -5.76 3.34 -26.28
CA LYS A 572 -4.32 3.34 -26.62
C LYS A 572 -3.41 3.94 -25.52
N PHE A 573 -3.99 4.68 -24.57
CA PHE A 573 -3.26 5.35 -23.50
C PHE A 573 -3.50 4.74 -22.12
N GLY A 574 -4.44 3.79 -22.01
CA GLY A 574 -4.74 3.09 -20.76
C GLY A 574 -3.64 2.10 -20.40
N GLY A 575 -3.41 1.90 -19.09
CA GLY A 575 -2.41 0.94 -18.61
C GLY A 575 -2.80 -0.55 -18.77
N GLY A 576 -3.97 -0.85 -19.33
CA GLY A 576 -4.51 -2.21 -19.43
C GLY A 576 -5.33 -2.62 -18.22
N ILE A 577 -5.64 -3.92 -18.11
CA ILE A 577 -6.58 -4.47 -17.12
C ILE A 577 -6.20 -4.14 -15.67
N HIS A 578 -4.90 -4.06 -15.38
CA HIS A 578 -4.36 -3.76 -14.05
C HIS A 578 -4.61 -2.34 -13.56
N TYR A 579 -5.16 -1.44 -14.39
CA TYR A 579 -5.42 -0.04 -14.05
C TYR A 579 -6.88 0.37 -14.30
N ARG A 580 -7.75 -0.61 -14.57
CA ARG A 580 -9.18 -0.35 -14.76
C ARG A 580 -9.85 -0.04 -13.42
N PRO A 581 -10.76 0.95 -13.35
CA PRO A 581 -11.60 1.14 -12.18
C PRO A 581 -12.33 -0.16 -11.88
N MET A 582 -12.33 -0.56 -10.62
CA MET A 582 -12.88 -1.85 -10.19
C MET A 582 -13.76 -1.66 -8.97
N LEU A 583 -14.82 -2.46 -8.92
CA LEU A 583 -15.73 -2.59 -7.80
C LEU A 583 -15.56 -4.00 -7.25
N ASP A 584 -14.99 -4.10 -6.06
CA ASP A 584 -14.94 -5.35 -5.30
C ASP A 584 -16.24 -5.50 -4.51
N ILE A 585 -16.84 -6.69 -4.51
CA ILE A 585 -18.12 -6.96 -3.86
C ILE A 585 -18.04 -8.31 -3.17
N LYS A 586 -18.25 -8.32 -1.86
CA LYS A 586 -18.48 -9.51 -1.05
C LYS A 586 -19.94 -9.56 -0.67
N TYR A 587 -20.61 -10.68 -0.92
CA TYR A 587 -22.02 -10.85 -0.66
C TYR A 587 -22.33 -12.24 -0.11
N THR A 588 -23.51 -12.38 0.49
CA THR A 588 -24.11 -13.67 0.84
C THR A 588 -25.47 -13.81 0.18
N ILE A 589 -26.03 -15.01 0.18
CA ILE A 589 -27.39 -15.28 -0.29
C ILE A 589 -28.24 -15.60 0.95
N PRO A 590 -29.46 -15.04 1.07
CA PRO A 590 -30.34 -15.33 2.18
C PRO A 590 -30.54 -16.84 2.38
N ALA A 591 -30.15 -17.35 3.56
CA ALA A 591 -30.30 -18.77 3.86
C ALA A 591 -31.79 -19.16 3.92
N LYS A 592 -32.16 -20.23 3.20
CA LYS A 592 -33.47 -20.85 3.32
C LYS A 592 -33.47 -21.76 4.55
N LYS A 593 -34.37 -21.48 5.50
CA LYS A 593 -34.56 -22.31 6.68
C LYS A 593 -35.54 -23.43 6.39
N LEU A 594 -35.08 -24.66 6.54
CA LEU A 594 -35.91 -25.87 6.45
C LEU A 594 -36.07 -26.46 7.84
N LYS A 595 -37.31 -26.82 8.19
CA LYS A 595 -37.63 -27.48 9.45
C LYS A 595 -38.17 -28.87 9.14
N ILE A 596 -37.30 -29.87 9.28
CA ILE A 596 -37.66 -31.26 9.06
C ILE A 596 -38.07 -31.87 10.40
N SER A 597 -39.27 -32.43 10.45
CA SER A 597 -39.70 -33.22 11.61
C SER A 597 -39.18 -34.63 11.44
N ALA A 598 -38.83 -35.30 12.54
CA ALA A 598 -38.46 -36.71 12.48
C ALA A 598 -39.63 -37.50 11.88
N ALA A 599 -39.36 -38.24 10.81
CA ALA A 599 -40.31 -39.11 10.12
C ALA A 599 -40.67 -40.30 11.03
N MET A 600 -39.68 -40.80 11.77
CA MET A 600 -39.86 -41.82 12.79
C MET A 600 -39.15 -41.41 14.08
N LEU A 601 -39.80 -41.62 15.21
CA LEU A 601 -39.17 -41.58 16.52
C LEU A 601 -39.49 -42.90 17.20
N ALA A 602 -38.48 -43.63 17.68
CA ALA A 602 -38.71 -44.90 18.34
C ALA A 602 -37.74 -45.14 19.51
N THR A 603 -38.17 -45.98 20.43
CA THR A 603 -37.32 -46.60 21.44
C THR A 603 -37.10 -48.04 21.06
N ILE A 604 -35.84 -48.45 20.92
CA ILE A 604 -35.46 -49.81 20.54
C ILE A 604 -34.81 -50.48 21.75
N SER A 605 -35.47 -51.53 22.23
CA SER A 605 -35.02 -52.41 23.30
C SER A 605 -34.97 -53.83 22.79
N ARG A 606 -34.29 -54.73 23.52
CA ARG A 606 -34.03 -56.10 23.07
C ARG A 606 -35.28 -56.86 22.62
N ASP A 607 -36.39 -56.63 23.32
CA ASP A 607 -37.64 -57.36 23.11
C ASP A 607 -38.75 -56.51 22.46
N LYS A 608 -38.51 -55.20 22.25
CA LYS A 608 -39.58 -54.27 21.86
C LYS A 608 -39.10 -53.03 21.10
N LEU A 609 -39.83 -52.71 20.03
CA LEU A 609 -39.83 -51.41 19.36
C LEU A 609 -41.04 -50.60 19.84
N GLU A 610 -40.82 -49.41 20.42
CA GLU A 610 -41.89 -48.46 20.78
C GLU A 610 -41.82 -47.23 19.89
N GLU A 611 -42.72 -47.12 18.91
CA GLU A 611 -42.84 -45.93 18.06
C GLU A 611 -43.51 -44.75 18.79
N GLY A 612 -43.19 -43.53 18.36
CA GLY A 612 -43.74 -42.28 18.88
C GLY A 612 -43.14 -41.81 20.21
N VAL A 613 -42.25 -42.60 20.82
CA VAL A 613 -41.61 -42.29 22.10
C VAL A 613 -40.11 -42.48 22.00
N LEU A 614 -39.34 -41.45 22.40
CA LEU A 614 -37.89 -41.48 22.39
C LEU A 614 -37.34 -41.65 23.82
N LYS A 615 -36.67 -42.78 24.08
CA LYS A 615 -35.97 -43.08 25.34
C LYS A 615 -34.59 -43.65 25.00
N SER A 616 -33.61 -43.43 25.87
CA SER A 616 -32.30 -44.07 25.81
C SER A 616 -31.80 -44.41 27.21
N GLY A 617 -30.86 -45.36 27.30
CA GLY A 617 -30.23 -45.75 28.57
C GLY A 617 -30.11 -47.26 28.71
N PHE A 618 -30.56 -47.79 29.84
CA PHE A 618 -30.57 -49.22 30.12
C PHE A 618 -31.94 -49.62 30.68
N ASP A 619 -32.38 -50.83 30.37
CA ASP A 619 -33.59 -51.39 30.94
C ASP A 619 -33.33 -52.02 32.32
N LYS A 620 -34.36 -52.65 32.90
CA LYS A 620 -34.29 -53.31 34.22
C LYS A 620 -33.32 -54.50 34.28
N ASN A 621 -32.97 -55.08 33.13
CA ASN A 621 -32.07 -56.22 33.01
C ASN A 621 -30.62 -55.78 32.76
N GLY A 622 -30.38 -54.47 32.59
CA GLY A 622 -29.07 -53.92 32.26
C GLY A 622 -28.75 -53.99 30.75
N ASP A 623 -29.72 -54.35 29.90
CA ASP A 623 -29.55 -54.29 28.46
C ASP A 623 -29.70 -52.83 27.99
N LYS A 624 -28.91 -52.43 26.98
CA LYS A 624 -28.97 -51.06 26.43
C LYS A 624 -30.34 -50.80 25.79
N VAL A 625 -30.83 -49.57 25.91
CA VAL A 625 -32.03 -49.06 25.24
C VAL A 625 -31.60 -47.89 24.36
N TYR A 626 -31.97 -47.94 23.09
CA TYR A 626 -31.58 -46.95 22.10
C TYR A 626 -32.76 -46.06 21.73
N GLY A 627 -32.50 -44.75 21.68
CA GLY A 627 -33.42 -43.81 21.06
C GLY A 627 -33.07 -43.70 19.59
N TYR A 628 -34.04 -43.91 18.71
CA TYR A 628 -33.87 -43.83 17.27
C TYR A 628 -34.69 -42.67 16.70
N LEU A 629 -34.06 -41.90 15.83
CA LEU A 629 -34.62 -40.76 15.12
C LEU A 629 -34.30 -40.94 13.65
N ASP A 630 -35.34 -40.95 12.82
CA ASP A 630 -35.21 -40.98 11.37
C ASP A 630 -35.76 -39.69 10.77
N PHE A 631 -35.11 -39.18 9.74
CA PHE A 631 -35.50 -37.95 9.06
C PHE A 631 -35.60 -38.22 7.56
N ASP A 632 -36.77 -37.94 6.96
CA ASP A 632 -36.89 -37.96 5.51
C ASP A 632 -36.23 -36.70 4.93
N LEU A 633 -35.10 -36.89 4.24
CA LEU A 633 -34.31 -35.81 3.67
C LEU A 633 -34.74 -35.42 2.25
N LYS A 634 -35.84 -35.96 1.70
CA LYS A 634 -36.32 -35.57 0.36
C LYS A 634 -36.64 -34.08 0.23
N GLU A 635 -36.98 -33.41 1.33
CA GLU A 635 -37.21 -31.96 1.35
C GLU A 635 -35.90 -31.16 1.39
N VAL A 636 -34.75 -31.80 1.63
CA VAL A 636 -33.44 -31.15 1.57
C VAL A 636 -33.06 -30.96 0.10
N PRO A 637 -32.77 -29.72 -0.33
CA PRO A 637 -32.30 -29.44 -1.67
C PRO A 637 -31.02 -30.22 -2.01
N ASP A 638 -30.83 -30.51 -3.29
CA ASP A 638 -29.66 -31.23 -3.79
C ASP A 638 -28.35 -30.55 -3.34
N TYR A 639 -27.48 -31.33 -2.71
CA TYR A 639 -26.17 -30.91 -2.21
C TYR A 639 -25.23 -30.45 -3.35
N ALA A 640 -25.47 -30.87 -4.59
CA ALA A 640 -24.67 -30.42 -5.73
C ALA A 640 -24.86 -28.93 -6.05
N THR A 641 -25.98 -28.33 -5.61
CA THR A 641 -26.31 -26.92 -5.88
C THR A 641 -26.58 -26.09 -4.62
N ASN A 642 -26.51 -26.71 -3.44
CA ASN A 642 -26.82 -26.07 -2.16
C ASN A 642 -25.79 -26.48 -1.11
N VAL A 643 -25.49 -25.58 -0.18
CA VAL A 643 -24.62 -25.86 0.96
C VAL A 643 -25.41 -25.75 2.26
N ILE A 644 -25.21 -26.68 3.18
CA ILE A 644 -25.78 -26.61 4.53
C ILE A 644 -24.81 -25.80 5.39
N THR A 645 -25.11 -24.51 5.56
CA THR A 645 -24.26 -23.60 6.36
C THR A 645 -24.49 -23.74 7.87
N HIS A 646 -25.68 -24.21 8.27
CA HIS A 646 -26.01 -24.46 9.67
C HIS A 646 -27.05 -25.57 9.80
N CYS A 647 -26.77 -26.56 10.65
CA CYS A 647 -27.71 -27.62 11.01
C CYS A 647 -27.78 -27.73 12.53
N ALA A 648 -29.00 -27.87 13.06
CA ALA A 648 -29.22 -28.07 14.48
C ALA A 648 -30.30 -29.13 14.72
N LEU A 649 -29.97 -30.12 15.55
CA LEU A 649 -30.93 -31.10 16.04
C LEU A 649 -31.55 -30.60 17.35
N LYS A 650 -32.86 -30.40 17.36
CA LYS A 650 -33.59 -29.93 18.54
C LYS A 650 -34.38 -31.05 19.20
N ILE A 651 -33.93 -31.49 20.36
CA ILE A 651 -34.62 -32.46 21.21
C ILE A 651 -35.18 -31.73 22.43
N ARG A 652 -36.44 -31.98 22.77
CA ARG A 652 -37.06 -31.45 24.00
C ARG A 652 -37.30 -32.60 24.98
N ASN A 653 -36.62 -32.57 26.11
CA ASN A 653 -36.90 -33.47 27.21
C ASN A 653 -38.23 -33.09 27.88
N LYS A 654 -39.05 -34.09 28.22
CA LYS A 654 -40.30 -33.93 28.99
C LYS A 654 -40.22 -34.50 30.41
N ASN A 655 -39.09 -35.12 30.78
CA ASN A 655 -38.89 -35.72 32.08
C ASN A 655 -38.45 -34.69 33.12
N SER A 656 -38.83 -34.89 34.38
CA SER A 656 -38.27 -34.18 35.53
C SER A 656 -37.32 -35.12 36.28
N PHE A 657 -36.06 -34.71 36.47
CA PHE A 657 -35.09 -35.51 37.21
C PHE A 657 -35.21 -35.23 38.71
N LYS A 658 -35.41 -36.28 39.50
CA LYS A 658 -35.59 -36.19 40.97
C LYS A 658 -34.29 -36.37 41.78
N LYS A 659 -33.17 -36.74 41.15
CA LYS A 659 -31.88 -37.02 41.81
C LYS A 659 -30.73 -36.39 41.03
N LYS A 660 -29.80 -35.73 41.75
CA LYS A 660 -28.52 -35.21 41.23
C LYS A 660 -27.60 -36.38 40.83
N ARG A 661 -27.67 -36.83 39.58
CA ARG A 661 -26.71 -37.78 39.02
C ARG A 661 -26.36 -37.27 37.63
N ASP A 662 -25.06 -37.19 37.34
CA ASP A 662 -24.57 -36.84 36.01
C ASP A 662 -25.06 -37.87 34.98
N VAL A 663 -26.16 -37.54 34.30
CA VAL A 663 -26.61 -38.25 33.11
C VAL A 663 -25.94 -37.59 31.92
N ARG A 664 -25.24 -38.39 31.12
CA ARG A 664 -24.69 -37.97 29.83
C ARG A 664 -25.23 -38.88 28.75
N TYR A 665 -25.62 -38.28 27.64
CA TYR A 665 -25.93 -39.01 26.42
C TYR A 665 -25.27 -38.30 25.25
N TYR A 666 -24.89 -39.12 24.27
CA TYR A 666 -24.34 -38.67 23.01
C TYR A 666 -25.35 -39.00 21.91
N ILE A 667 -25.29 -38.23 20.83
CA ILE A 667 -26.06 -38.48 19.61
C ILE A 667 -25.05 -38.93 18.57
N GLU A 668 -25.38 -40.01 17.87
CA GLU A 668 -24.55 -40.56 16.80
C GLU A 668 -25.32 -40.46 15.48
N LEU A 669 -24.61 -40.07 14.43
CA LEU A 669 -25.06 -40.31 13.06
C LEU A 669 -24.64 -41.73 12.67
N VAL A 670 -25.58 -42.51 12.14
CA VAL A 670 -25.39 -43.94 11.93
C VAL A 670 -25.93 -44.35 10.57
N GLU A 671 -25.31 -45.36 9.98
CA GLU A 671 -25.82 -46.04 8.78
C GLU A 671 -26.43 -47.38 9.20
N LEU A 672 -27.61 -47.69 8.67
CA LEU A 672 -28.35 -48.93 8.96
C LEU A 672 -28.59 -49.68 7.66
N ASN A 673 -28.11 -50.92 7.59
CA ASN A 673 -28.18 -51.75 6.38
C ASN A 673 -29.54 -52.44 6.19
N ASP A 674 -30.35 -52.61 7.25
CA ASP A 674 -31.68 -53.23 7.20
C ASP A 674 -32.56 -52.78 8.40
N SER A 675 -33.82 -53.23 8.43
CA SER A 675 -34.96 -52.75 9.21
C SER A 675 -34.75 -52.67 10.75
N GLY A 676 -34.10 -51.62 11.25
CA GLY A 676 -34.32 -50.98 12.56
C GLY A 676 -34.43 -51.88 13.80
N SER A 677 -33.91 -53.11 13.79
CA SER A 677 -34.06 -54.04 14.92
C SER A 677 -33.03 -53.74 16.02
N TYR A 678 -33.19 -54.37 17.18
CA TYR A 678 -32.26 -54.18 18.30
C TYR A 678 -30.82 -54.58 17.92
N ASP A 679 -30.67 -55.69 17.20
CA ASP A 679 -29.35 -56.19 16.79
C ASP A 679 -28.76 -55.32 15.68
N ASP A 680 -29.58 -54.75 14.80
CA ASP A 680 -29.12 -53.80 13.76
C ASP A 680 -28.56 -52.53 14.40
N ILE A 681 -29.30 -51.92 15.34
CA ILE A 681 -28.80 -50.75 16.05
C ILE A 681 -27.58 -51.11 16.89
N LYS A 682 -27.58 -52.26 17.57
CA LYS A 682 -26.42 -52.66 18.38
C LYS A 682 -25.14 -52.78 17.55
N ASN A 683 -25.25 -53.26 16.32
CA ASN A 683 -24.13 -53.49 15.40
C ASN A 683 -24.00 -52.41 14.30
N ARG A 684 -24.69 -51.28 14.45
CA ARG A 684 -24.71 -50.16 13.50
C ARG A 684 -23.31 -49.66 13.14
N GLU A 685 -23.16 -49.21 11.91
CA GLU A 685 -21.99 -48.45 11.50
C GLU A 685 -22.13 -47.01 11.99
N LYS A 686 -21.13 -46.52 12.71
CA LYS A 686 -21.11 -45.16 13.22
C LYS A 686 -20.40 -44.28 12.21
N ILE A 687 -21.10 -43.27 11.73
CA ILE A 687 -20.53 -42.27 10.83
C ILE A 687 -19.76 -41.24 11.66
N GLU A 688 -20.44 -40.59 12.62
CA GLU A 688 -19.86 -39.49 13.40
C GLU A 688 -20.63 -39.25 14.71
N TYR A 689 -19.98 -38.66 15.72
CA TYR A 689 -20.66 -38.13 16.90
C TYR A 689 -21.17 -36.70 16.63
N ILE A 690 -22.48 -36.48 16.79
CA ILE A 690 -23.08 -35.16 16.57
C ILE A 690 -23.11 -34.37 17.88
N GLY A 691 -22.40 -33.24 17.91
CA GLY A 691 -22.42 -32.29 19.04
C GLY A 691 -21.49 -32.70 20.20
N TYR A 692 -21.73 -32.11 21.38
CA TYR A 692 -21.02 -32.45 22.61
C TYR A 692 -21.91 -33.29 23.54
N GLU A 693 -21.31 -33.89 24.58
CA GLU A 693 -22.06 -34.65 25.59
C GLU A 693 -23.08 -33.76 26.30
N VAL A 694 -24.37 -34.09 26.19
CA VAL A 694 -25.42 -33.31 26.84
C VAL A 694 -25.52 -33.73 28.31
N SER A 695 -25.38 -32.77 29.23
CA SER A 695 -25.44 -32.99 30.67
C SER A 695 -26.84 -32.77 31.25
N GLU A 696 -27.05 -33.17 32.50
CA GLU A 696 -28.30 -32.85 33.25
C GLU A 696 -28.56 -31.33 33.33
N ASN A 697 -27.51 -30.50 33.43
CA ASN A 697 -27.65 -29.05 33.52
C ASN A 697 -28.23 -28.45 32.23
N ASP A 698 -27.78 -28.94 31.07
CA ASP A 698 -28.25 -28.48 29.75
C ASP A 698 -29.72 -28.86 29.50
N LEU A 699 -30.19 -29.94 30.15
CA LEU A 699 -31.58 -30.39 30.09
C LEU A 699 -32.52 -29.62 31.01
N ASN A 700 -32.00 -28.93 32.03
CA ASN A 700 -32.77 -28.20 33.04
C ASN A 700 -32.81 -26.67 32.82
N THR A 701 -32.01 -26.14 31.88
CA THR A 701 -32.13 -24.75 31.42
C THR A 701 -33.45 -24.56 30.64
N LYS A 702 -34.41 -23.90 31.29
CA LYS A 702 -35.73 -23.56 30.72
C LYS A 702 -35.65 -22.53 29.61
#